data_AF-A0A9P6CGS1-F1
#
_entry.id   AF-A0A9P6CGS1-F1
#
_cell.length_a   1.000
_cell.length_b   1.000
_cell.length_c   1.000
_cell.angle_alpha   90.00
_cell.angle_beta   90.00
_cell.angle_gamma   90.00
#
_symmetry.space_group_name_H-M   'P 1'
#
loop_
_entity.id
_entity.type
_entity.pdbx_description
1 polymer ?
#
loop_
_entity_poly.entity_id
_entity_poly.type
_entity_poly.pdbx_seq_one_letter_code
_entity_poly.pdbx_strand_id
1 'polypeptide(L)'
;MLLRLAISILPFVGSALAQAGAAYTDPDNGITFWGFTDPVHHVTYGYIFPPLADNSQEFIGEIVAPIETKWAGATPGGAMLHNLLLVAWPNGNSIVRSARYATDYVQPTAMSGPVLTDLPTTKVNSTHWKWVYRCQNCVSWSTATGTQTLPIDSFGVPAWAWSNVGVDTPSNPQSTFLEHTDFGFFGLDFSQAHVSTALYNNWAAGGTGGGTPTGPPTTTTTTTQPPVSATPYDYIVVGAGPGGIIAADRLSEAGKKVILLERGGPATWETGGTYGPTWAKGYNLTKFDVPGLFETMFSDSNPFWWCKDVNVFAGCLLGGGTTINGALYWIPPYSDFATTTGWPSSWGNHQPYTDKMKSRLPSTDAPSPDGKRYLEQSGDIAAKLLDVQGYRRLTINDNPDQKDHVYGYSSFDFIGGKRGGPVATYFKTAKARQNFAYRQYAYVLNVVRNGAQITGVKTNDSSLGPDGFIPVTSKGRVILSAGSFGSPRILFRSGIGPTDMITIVKNDATASPNLPPQAQWINLPVGYNVSDNPSINLVFTHPSIDAYENWAQVWTSPRAADSAQYLKSHSGVLSASSPRLNFWRAYSGTDGKTRWMQGTVRPGAASVTTAYPYNASQIFTITVYLSTGITSRGRIGIDAAMTARPLITPWFTDPVDKGVLIQGINDIVANIKSVPGLTLITPDNKTSVIDYVNNYDPGSLNSNHWVGSNTIGTSSAKAVVDENTKVFNTNNLFIVDASIIPQMPMGNPHGTIMSMAEQAVTKILALAGGP
;
A
#
# COMPACT_ATOMS: atom_id res chain seq x y z
N MET A 1 12.67 26.65 46.85
CA MET A 1 11.27 27.09 46.66
C MET A 1 10.76 26.41 45.39
N LEU A 2 10.49 25.10 45.46
CA LEU A 2 9.15 24.52 45.65
C LEU A 2 8.17 24.91 44.54
N LEU A 3 8.20 24.18 43.41
CA LEU A 3 7.11 23.27 43.02
C LEU A 3 7.56 22.42 41.82
N ARG A 4 7.72 21.12 42.07
CA ARG A 4 7.85 20.06 41.07
C ARG A 4 6.50 19.34 40.96
N LEU A 5 6.31 18.73 39.80
CA LEU A 5 5.50 17.54 39.50
C LEU A 5 4.02 17.71 39.14
N ALA A 6 3.66 16.82 38.20
CA ALA A 6 2.34 16.41 37.71
C ALA A 6 1.70 17.30 36.64
N ILE A 7 1.85 16.89 35.37
CA ILE A 7 0.73 16.42 34.54
C ILE A 7 1.31 15.39 33.55
N SER A 8 1.03 14.15 33.89
CA SER A 8 1.06 12.93 33.08
C SER A 8 0.17 13.07 31.85
N ILE A 9 0.72 12.85 30.65
CA ILE A 9 -0.05 12.76 29.39
C ILE A 9 -0.26 11.28 29.07
N LEU A 10 -1.42 10.77 29.50
CA LEU A 10 -2.06 9.54 29.02
C LEU A 10 -2.71 9.80 27.63
N PRO A 11 -2.94 8.78 26.77
CA PRO A 11 -1.91 8.20 25.90
C PRO A 11 -2.33 8.08 24.42
N PHE A 12 -1.37 7.68 23.60
CA PHE A 12 -1.45 7.17 22.21
C PHE A 12 -2.27 5.86 22.08
N VAL A 13 -3.46 5.76 22.67
CA VAL A 13 -4.34 4.58 22.53
C VAL A 13 -5.28 4.79 21.35
N GLY A 14 -4.83 4.44 20.15
CA GLY A 14 -5.66 4.59 18.97
C GLY A 14 -5.20 3.82 17.74
N SER A 15 -4.44 2.73 17.86
CA SER A 15 -4.06 1.85 16.71
C SER A 15 -3.45 0.50 17.11
N ALA A 16 -3.93 -0.17 18.17
CA ALA A 16 -3.42 -1.51 18.59
C ALA A 16 -4.50 -2.61 18.64
N LEU A 17 -5.68 -2.38 18.07
CA LEU A 17 -6.86 -3.26 18.24
C LEU A 17 -7.01 -4.40 17.22
N ALA A 18 -6.05 -4.64 16.32
CA ALA A 18 -6.19 -5.73 15.33
C ALA A 18 -5.35 -6.99 15.61
N GLN A 19 -4.40 -6.95 16.55
CA GLN A 19 -3.55 -8.08 16.94
C GLN A 19 -3.40 -8.05 18.46
N ALA A 20 -4.39 -8.55 19.18
CA ALA A 20 -4.37 -8.59 20.64
C ALA A 20 -3.91 -9.97 21.12
N GLY A 21 -2.97 -10.01 22.05
CA GLY A 21 -2.60 -11.22 22.74
C GLY A 21 -3.72 -11.70 23.66
N ALA A 22 -3.82 -13.01 23.81
CA ALA A 22 -4.82 -13.69 24.61
C ALA A 22 -4.19 -14.82 25.42
N ALA A 23 -4.93 -15.33 26.41
CA ALA A 23 -4.54 -16.56 27.08
C ALA A 23 -4.49 -17.74 26.11
N TYR A 24 -3.41 -18.51 26.15
CA TYR A 24 -3.34 -19.83 25.56
C TYR A 24 -2.58 -20.77 26.49
N THR A 25 -2.93 -22.05 26.48
CA THR A 25 -2.23 -23.06 27.28
C THR A 25 -1.27 -23.84 26.41
N ASP A 26 0.00 -23.81 26.79
CA ASP A 26 1.03 -24.58 26.12
C ASP A 26 0.79 -26.08 26.38
N PRO A 27 0.60 -26.89 25.32
CA PRO A 27 0.26 -28.31 25.47
C PRO A 27 1.39 -29.16 26.05
N ASP A 28 2.65 -28.71 26.03
CA ASP A 28 3.77 -29.51 26.52
C ASP A 28 3.96 -29.41 28.04
N ASN A 29 3.72 -28.23 28.62
CA ASN A 29 3.96 -27.96 30.04
C ASN A 29 2.69 -27.55 30.80
N GLY A 30 1.56 -27.36 30.12
CA GLY A 30 0.29 -26.98 30.75
C GLY A 30 0.28 -25.58 31.38
N ILE A 31 1.25 -24.72 31.04
CA ILE A 31 1.32 -23.33 31.49
C ILE A 31 0.40 -22.48 30.61
N THR A 32 -0.43 -21.62 31.23
CA THR A 32 -1.28 -20.68 30.50
C THR A 32 -0.58 -19.34 30.33
N PHE A 33 0.01 -19.10 29.15
CA PHE A 33 0.64 -17.84 28.78
C PHE A 33 -0.38 -16.80 28.31
N TRP A 34 -0.04 -15.53 28.46
CA TRP A 34 -0.73 -14.45 27.76
C TRP A 34 0.13 -13.98 26.60
N GLY A 35 -0.36 -14.10 25.36
CA GLY A 35 0.52 -13.93 24.20
C GLY A 35 -0.16 -14.02 22.84
N PHE A 36 0.64 -14.07 21.79
CA PHE A 36 0.22 -13.92 20.40
C PHE A 36 0.99 -14.89 19.49
N THR A 37 0.30 -15.49 18.53
CA THR A 37 0.92 -16.23 17.43
C THR A 37 0.90 -15.39 16.17
N ASP A 38 2.07 -15.12 15.61
CA ASP A 38 2.19 -14.43 14.34
C ASP A 38 1.51 -15.25 13.21
N PRO A 39 0.57 -14.66 12.44
CA PRO A 39 -0.19 -15.41 11.45
C PRO A 39 0.62 -15.74 10.17
N VAL A 40 1.81 -15.14 9.98
CA VAL A 40 2.60 -15.30 8.75
C VAL A 40 3.65 -16.41 8.91
N HIS A 41 4.44 -16.32 9.97
CA HIS A 41 5.58 -17.19 10.29
C HIS A 41 5.26 -18.20 11.38
N HIS A 42 4.04 -18.16 11.94
CA HIS A 42 3.55 -19.08 12.96
C HIS A 42 4.42 -19.13 14.22
N VAL A 43 5.14 -18.04 14.53
CA VAL A 43 5.89 -17.92 15.77
C VAL A 43 4.98 -17.44 16.89
N THR A 44 4.93 -18.18 17.98
CA THR A 44 4.15 -17.85 19.18
C THR A 44 5.03 -17.22 20.23
N TYR A 45 4.57 -16.10 20.81
CA TYR A 45 5.23 -15.35 21.87
C TYR A 45 4.31 -15.23 23.07
N GLY A 46 4.76 -15.65 24.26
CA GLY A 46 3.96 -15.63 25.48
C GLY A 46 4.69 -15.02 26.67
N TYR A 47 3.94 -14.43 27.61
CA TYR A 47 4.46 -13.84 28.85
C TYR A 47 3.57 -14.18 30.05
N ILE A 48 4.21 -14.36 31.22
CA ILE A 48 3.57 -14.50 32.53
C ILE A 48 4.42 -13.83 33.61
N PHE A 49 3.76 -13.11 34.52
CA PHE A 49 4.38 -12.36 35.60
C PHE A 49 3.97 -12.92 36.98
N PRO A 50 4.81 -12.77 38.03
CA PRO A 50 4.40 -12.97 39.42
C PRO A 50 3.26 -12.03 39.79
N PRO A 51 2.57 -12.17 40.94
CA PRO A 51 1.57 -11.19 41.34
C PRO A 51 2.07 -9.75 41.26
N LEU A 52 1.21 -8.85 40.77
CA LEU A 52 1.59 -7.46 40.58
C LEU A 52 2.07 -6.78 41.87
N ALA A 53 1.50 -7.18 43.02
CA ALA A 53 1.88 -6.69 44.34
C ALA A 53 3.34 -6.99 44.73
N ASP A 54 3.98 -7.98 44.10
CA ASP A 54 5.33 -8.42 44.44
C ASP A 54 6.41 -7.46 43.86
N ASN A 55 6.04 -6.49 43.01
CA ASN A 55 6.95 -5.52 42.35
C ASN A 55 8.17 -6.20 41.70
N SER A 56 7.95 -7.39 41.15
CA SER A 56 9.02 -8.26 40.70
C SER A 56 9.76 -7.70 39.48
N GLN A 57 11.05 -8.03 39.37
CA GLN A 57 11.90 -7.67 38.24
C GLN A 57 12.04 -8.79 37.22
N GLU A 58 11.13 -9.75 37.22
CA GLU A 58 11.20 -10.95 36.38
C GLU A 58 9.85 -11.37 35.79
N PHE A 59 9.92 -12.19 34.74
CA PHE A 59 8.78 -12.86 34.12
C PHE A 59 9.20 -14.21 33.51
N ILE A 60 8.22 -15.05 33.19
CA ILE A 60 8.38 -16.26 32.38
C ILE A 60 7.89 -15.96 30.97
N GLY A 61 8.68 -16.31 29.96
CA GLY A 61 8.35 -16.10 28.56
C GLY A 61 8.44 -17.39 27.73
N GLU A 62 7.81 -17.35 26.56
CA GLU A 62 7.83 -18.43 25.58
C GLU A 62 8.06 -17.89 24.16
N ILE A 63 8.88 -18.61 23.38
CA ILE A 63 8.95 -18.53 21.91
C ILE A 63 8.78 -19.94 21.34
N VAL A 64 7.76 -20.16 20.51
CA VAL A 64 7.57 -21.39 19.72
C VAL A 64 7.65 -21.03 18.25
N ALA A 65 8.58 -21.61 17.50
CA ALA A 65 8.80 -21.25 16.10
C ALA A 65 8.91 -22.49 15.21
N PRO A 66 8.41 -22.45 13.95
CA PRO A 66 8.65 -23.51 12.97
C PRO A 66 10.15 -23.76 12.74
N ILE A 67 10.53 -24.99 12.42
CA ILE A 67 11.94 -25.41 12.33
C ILE A 67 12.73 -24.67 11.23
N GLU A 68 12.04 -24.14 10.23
CA GLU A 68 12.60 -23.29 9.19
C GLU A 68 13.04 -21.90 9.70
N THR A 69 12.47 -21.45 10.83
CA THR A 69 12.82 -20.17 11.47
C THR A 69 14.26 -20.23 11.95
N LYS A 70 15.11 -19.41 11.35
CA LYS A 70 16.55 -19.42 11.64
C LYS A 70 16.90 -18.67 12.90
N TRP A 71 16.18 -17.61 13.22
CA TRP A 71 16.15 -17.01 14.55
C TRP A 71 14.86 -16.21 14.72
N ALA A 72 14.41 -16.05 15.97
CA ALA A 72 13.30 -15.19 16.32
C ALA A 72 13.68 -14.28 17.49
N GLY A 73 13.12 -13.07 17.49
CA GLY A 73 13.31 -12.07 18.52
C GLY A 73 11.98 -11.60 19.10
N ALA A 74 12.01 -11.17 20.37
CA ALA A 74 10.88 -10.56 21.06
C ALA A 74 11.36 -9.41 21.95
N THR A 75 10.56 -8.34 22.04
CA THR A 75 10.76 -7.28 23.02
C THR A 75 9.43 -6.89 23.65
N PRO A 76 9.23 -7.13 24.96
CA PRO A 76 8.00 -6.72 25.64
C PRO A 76 7.87 -5.19 25.75
N GLY A 77 8.96 -4.44 25.56
CA GLY A 77 8.98 -2.98 25.62
C GLY A 77 8.53 -2.29 24.33
N GLY A 78 8.34 -3.05 23.24
CA GLY A 78 7.62 -2.57 22.06
C GLY A 78 8.39 -1.74 21.05
N ALA A 79 9.72 -1.66 21.16
CA ALA A 79 10.57 -1.08 20.12
C ALA A 79 11.97 -1.71 20.15
N MET A 80 12.69 -1.66 19.02
CA MET A 80 14.07 -2.17 18.95
C MET A 80 15.04 -1.31 19.77
N LEU A 81 14.90 0.01 19.70
CA LEU A 81 15.82 0.94 20.36
C LEU A 81 15.47 1.09 21.84
N HIS A 82 16.49 1.18 22.68
CA HIS A 82 16.40 1.47 24.11
C HIS A 82 15.58 0.46 24.93
N ASN A 83 15.30 -0.72 24.38
CA ASN A 83 14.55 -1.78 25.04
C ASN A 83 15.35 -3.07 25.18
N LEU A 84 14.96 -3.90 26.14
CA LEU A 84 15.40 -5.30 26.22
C LEU A 84 14.94 -6.06 24.98
N LEU A 85 15.89 -6.66 24.26
CA LEU A 85 15.64 -7.54 23.12
C LEU A 85 16.01 -8.97 23.51
N LEU A 86 15.10 -9.92 23.31
CA LEU A 86 15.32 -11.34 23.58
C LEU A 86 15.36 -12.07 22.26
N VAL A 87 16.49 -12.69 21.92
CA VAL A 87 16.71 -13.34 20.63
C VAL A 87 17.10 -14.80 20.87
N ALA A 88 16.53 -15.73 20.11
CA ALA A 88 16.84 -17.16 20.19
C ALA A 88 16.83 -17.86 18.84
N TRP A 89 17.57 -18.97 18.75
CA TRP A 89 17.67 -19.82 17.57
C TRP A 89 18.09 -21.25 17.93
N PRO A 90 17.79 -22.24 17.08
CA PRO A 90 18.26 -23.60 17.26
C PRO A 90 19.73 -23.75 16.85
N ASN A 91 20.49 -24.50 17.64
CA ASN A 91 21.82 -25.01 17.29
C ASN A 91 21.85 -26.52 17.55
N GLY A 92 21.66 -27.31 16.49
CA GLY A 92 21.38 -28.73 16.61
C GLY A 92 20.09 -28.97 17.41
N ASN A 93 20.17 -29.81 18.44
CA ASN A 93 19.03 -30.12 19.31
C ASN A 93 18.90 -29.17 20.53
N SER A 94 19.65 -28.07 20.55
CA SER A 94 19.69 -27.11 21.65
C SER A 94 19.25 -25.72 21.20
N ILE A 95 18.81 -24.88 22.15
CA ILE A 95 18.51 -23.47 21.89
C ILE A 95 19.67 -22.60 22.37
N VAL A 96 20.11 -21.70 21.50
CA VAL A 96 21.00 -20.59 21.85
C VAL A 96 20.16 -19.32 21.90
N ARG A 97 20.39 -18.51 22.93
CA ARG A 97 19.58 -17.33 23.26
C ARG A 97 20.45 -16.19 23.78
N SER A 98 19.95 -14.98 23.69
CA SER A 98 20.68 -13.78 24.08
C SER A 98 19.76 -12.64 24.45
N ALA A 99 20.11 -11.91 25.51
CA ALA A 99 19.56 -10.59 25.80
C ALA A 99 20.41 -9.53 25.10
N ARG A 100 19.80 -8.68 24.29
CA ARG A 100 20.45 -7.64 23.50
C ARG A 100 19.85 -6.27 23.76
N TYR A 101 20.59 -5.24 23.40
CA TYR A 101 20.21 -3.85 23.52
C TYR A 101 20.78 -3.04 22.34
N ALA A 102 19.97 -2.12 21.81
CA ALA A 102 20.34 -1.26 20.70
C ALA A 102 20.02 0.20 21.03
N THR A 103 20.90 1.11 20.63
CA THR A 103 20.68 2.57 20.71
C THR A 103 20.49 3.21 19.34
N ASP A 104 20.70 2.43 18.29
CA ASP A 104 20.52 2.80 16.89
C ASP A 104 20.09 1.54 16.09
N TYR A 105 19.61 1.71 14.87
CA TYR A 105 19.18 0.62 13.98
C TYR A 105 20.38 -0.10 13.34
N VAL A 106 21.24 -0.63 14.20
CA VAL A 106 22.43 -1.41 13.88
C VAL A 106 22.41 -2.71 14.68
N GLN A 107 23.37 -3.61 14.43
CA GLN A 107 23.52 -4.87 15.16
C GLN A 107 23.43 -4.65 16.68
N PRO A 108 22.41 -5.23 17.36
CA PRO A 108 22.27 -5.10 18.80
C PRO A 108 23.44 -5.74 19.55
N THR A 109 23.86 -5.10 20.63
CA THR A 109 24.95 -5.56 21.50
C THR A 109 24.41 -6.34 22.69
N ALA A 110 25.26 -7.09 23.39
CA ALA A 110 24.87 -7.82 24.59
C ALA A 110 24.31 -6.86 25.66
N MET A 111 23.16 -7.18 26.23
CA MET A 111 22.61 -6.43 27.37
C MET A 111 23.11 -7.03 28.67
N SER A 112 23.80 -6.24 29.49
CA SER A 112 24.19 -6.63 30.85
C SER A 112 23.01 -6.50 31.81
N GLY A 113 22.85 -7.46 32.73
CA GLY A 113 21.83 -7.42 33.80
C GLY A 113 20.79 -8.53 33.72
N PRO A 114 20.12 -8.72 32.57
CA PRO A 114 19.19 -9.83 32.36
C PRO A 114 19.83 -11.20 32.62
N VAL A 115 19.15 -12.06 33.38
CA VAL A 115 19.52 -13.46 33.58
C VAL A 115 18.46 -14.34 32.92
N LEU A 116 18.88 -15.09 31.90
CA LEU A 116 18.02 -15.99 31.14
C LEU A 116 18.25 -17.44 31.57
N THR A 117 17.21 -18.05 32.15
CA THR A 117 17.23 -19.46 32.53
C THR A 117 16.27 -20.23 31.64
N ASP A 118 16.76 -21.28 30.97
CA ASP A 118 15.89 -22.16 30.19
C ASP A 118 15.07 -23.03 31.14
N LEU A 119 13.76 -23.05 30.93
CA LEU A 119 12.82 -23.87 31.69
C LEU A 119 12.58 -25.21 30.95
N PRO A 120 12.10 -26.24 31.67
CA PRO A 120 11.73 -27.51 31.07
C PRO A 120 10.77 -27.33 29.89
N THR A 121 10.82 -28.27 28.93
CA THR A 121 10.11 -28.23 27.63
C THR A 121 10.69 -27.29 26.57
N THR A 122 11.76 -26.55 26.86
CA THR A 122 12.67 -26.02 25.82
C THR A 122 13.22 -27.17 24.99
N LYS A 123 12.99 -27.16 23.68
CA LYS A 123 13.33 -28.29 22.79
C LYS A 123 13.47 -27.87 21.33
N VAL A 124 14.13 -28.72 20.56
CA VAL A 124 14.13 -28.70 19.09
C VAL A 124 13.64 -30.06 18.62
N ASN A 125 12.70 -30.10 17.69
CA ASN A 125 12.26 -31.33 17.03
C ASN A 125 12.20 -31.15 15.51
N SER A 126 11.68 -32.13 14.78
CA SER A 126 11.63 -32.12 13.32
C SER A 126 10.69 -31.07 12.70
N THR A 127 9.85 -30.42 13.51
CA THR A 127 8.82 -29.48 13.03
C THR A 127 8.97 -28.09 13.61
N HIS A 128 9.43 -27.96 14.86
CA HIS A 128 9.51 -26.69 15.57
C HIS A 128 10.70 -26.69 16.53
N TRP A 129 11.13 -25.49 16.88
CA TRP A 129 11.96 -25.25 18.05
C TRP A 129 11.22 -24.36 19.04
N LYS A 130 11.51 -24.55 20.32
CA LYS A 130 10.77 -23.95 21.42
C LYS A 130 11.72 -23.53 22.52
N TRP A 131 11.54 -22.31 23.00
CA TRP A 131 12.27 -21.73 24.10
C TRP A 131 11.30 -21.23 25.16
N VAL A 132 11.25 -21.93 26.29
CA VAL A 132 10.51 -21.51 27.48
C VAL A 132 11.55 -21.04 28.49
N TYR A 133 11.41 -19.83 29.02
CA TYR A 133 12.48 -19.23 29.82
C TYR A 133 11.96 -18.38 30.97
N ARG A 134 12.76 -18.31 32.02
CA ARG A 134 12.64 -17.31 33.08
C ARG A 134 13.62 -16.18 32.80
N CYS A 135 13.11 -14.95 32.75
CA CYS A 135 13.88 -13.74 32.51
C CYS A 135 13.93 -12.91 33.80
N GLN A 136 15.07 -12.92 34.50
CA GLN A 136 15.26 -12.14 35.72
C GLN A 136 16.00 -10.83 35.42
N ASN A 137 15.68 -9.76 36.14
CA ASN A 137 16.14 -8.39 35.87
C ASN A 137 15.74 -7.89 34.47
N CYS A 138 14.53 -8.25 34.03
CA CYS A 138 14.02 -7.97 32.69
C CYS A 138 12.85 -6.98 32.65
N VAL A 139 12.37 -6.51 33.80
CA VAL A 139 11.21 -5.60 33.89
C VAL A 139 11.64 -4.13 33.84
N SER A 140 12.80 -3.78 34.40
CA SER A 140 13.35 -2.42 34.31
C SER A 140 14.85 -2.43 34.04
N TRP A 141 15.34 -1.40 33.33
CA TRP A 141 16.75 -1.22 33.01
C TRP A 141 17.11 0.26 32.85
N SER A 142 18.39 0.57 33.01
CA SER A 142 18.90 1.94 32.85
C SER A 142 19.25 2.24 31.39
N THR A 143 18.89 3.43 30.92
CA THR A 143 19.27 3.97 29.61
C THR A 143 19.90 5.34 29.78
N ALA A 144 20.52 5.87 28.71
CA ALA A 144 21.12 7.22 28.72
C ALA A 144 20.10 8.33 29.04
N THR A 145 18.81 8.09 28.78
CA THR A 145 17.72 9.04 29.00
C THR A 145 16.92 8.77 30.27
N GLY A 146 17.31 7.77 31.08
CA GLY A 146 16.66 7.39 32.34
C GLY A 146 16.32 5.89 32.43
N THR A 147 15.66 5.50 33.51
CA THR A 147 15.18 4.12 33.70
C THR A 147 13.98 3.85 32.81
N GLN A 148 14.04 2.78 32.02
CA GLN A 148 12.91 2.22 31.30
C GLN A 148 12.28 1.09 32.11
N THR A 149 10.96 0.93 32.03
CA THR A 149 10.22 -0.11 32.74
C THR A 149 9.08 -0.61 31.88
N LEU A 150 8.86 -1.92 31.87
CA LEU A 150 7.73 -2.53 31.18
C LEU A 150 6.40 -2.12 31.83
N PRO A 151 5.33 -1.89 31.05
CA PRO A 151 4.01 -1.54 31.58
C PRO A 151 3.30 -2.79 32.15
N ILE A 152 3.88 -3.43 33.18
CA ILE A 152 3.41 -4.74 33.68
C ILE A 152 1.99 -4.69 34.25
N ASP A 153 1.52 -3.55 34.73
CA ASP A 153 0.18 -3.35 35.30
C ASP A 153 -0.86 -2.85 34.30
N SER A 154 -0.49 -2.74 33.02
CA SER A 154 -1.30 -2.04 32.04
C SER A 154 -1.11 -2.59 30.62
N PHE A 155 -1.80 -1.98 29.66
CA PHE A 155 -1.68 -2.35 28.27
C PHE A 155 -0.34 -1.87 27.70
N GLY A 156 0.39 -2.79 27.05
CA GLY A 156 1.59 -2.50 26.30
C GLY A 156 1.49 -2.98 24.85
N VAL A 157 2.53 -2.69 24.07
CA VAL A 157 2.61 -3.06 22.65
C VAL A 157 3.92 -3.81 22.39
N PRO A 158 4.07 -5.08 22.81
CA PRO A 158 5.25 -5.87 22.49
C PRO A 158 5.55 -5.92 20.99
N ALA A 159 6.82 -6.08 20.66
CA ALA A 159 7.27 -6.29 19.28
C ALA A 159 7.97 -7.64 19.13
N TRP A 160 7.92 -8.20 17.93
CA TRP A 160 8.62 -9.43 17.56
C TRP A 160 9.41 -9.25 16.26
N ALA A 161 10.41 -10.09 16.08
CA ALA A 161 11.26 -10.16 14.89
C ALA A 161 11.45 -11.62 14.47
N TRP A 162 11.60 -11.85 13.17
CA TRP A 162 11.76 -13.17 12.58
C TRP A 162 12.76 -13.13 11.43
N SER A 163 13.52 -14.21 11.25
CA SER A 163 14.36 -14.35 10.07
C SER A 163 14.46 -15.78 9.56
N ASN A 164 14.52 -15.89 8.23
CA ASN A 164 14.89 -17.09 7.50
C ASN A 164 16.39 -17.18 7.19
N VAL A 165 17.21 -16.23 7.67
CA VAL A 165 18.67 -16.25 7.53
C VAL A 165 19.31 -16.59 8.87
N GLY A 166 20.25 -17.54 8.86
CA GLY A 166 20.99 -17.96 10.04
C GLY A 166 21.81 -16.85 10.66
N VAL A 167 22.05 -16.94 11.97
CA VAL A 167 23.10 -16.16 12.62
C VAL A 167 24.48 -16.65 12.15
N ASP A 168 25.49 -15.78 12.20
CA ASP A 168 26.82 -16.09 11.63
C ASP A 168 27.54 -17.23 12.36
N THR A 169 27.40 -17.31 13.68
CA THR A 169 28.00 -18.36 14.54
C THR A 169 26.92 -18.96 15.45
N PRO A 170 26.19 -19.99 14.99
CA PRO A 170 25.03 -20.55 15.71
C PRO A 170 25.31 -21.04 17.12
N SER A 171 26.54 -21.42 17.46
CA SER A 171 26.92 -21.85 18.82
C SER A 171 27.18 -20.69 19.79
N ASN A 172 27.33 -19.46 19.29
CA ASN A 172 27.73 -18.30 20.09
C ASN A 172 26.51 -17.42 20.41
N PRO A 173 26.06 -17.29 21.67
CA PRO A 173 24.94 -16.40 22.03
C PRO A 173 25.23 -14.92 21.74
N GLN A 174 26.48 -14.55 21.50
CA GLN A 174 26.90 -13.21 21.08
C GLN A 174 27.11 -13.08 19.56
N SER A 175 26.70 -14.08 18.76
CA SER A 175 26.76 -14.04 17.30
C SER A 175 26.18 -12.77 16.72
N THR A 176 26.78 -12.29 15.64
CA THR A 176 26.16 -11.33 14.72
C THR A 176 25.11 -12.04 13.86
N PHE A 177 24.18 -11.26 13.33
CA PHE A 177 23.09 -11.72 12.48
C PHE A 177 22.62 -10.57 11.59
N LEU A 178 22.19 -10.91 10.37
CA LEU A 178 21.61 -9.91 9.48
C LEU A 178 20.32 -9.33 10.08
N GLU A 179 19.89 -8.20 9.54
CA GLU A 179 18.58 -7.63 9.84
C GLU A 179 17.47 -8.69 9.70
N HIS A 180 16.49 -8.64 10.60
CA HIS A 180 15.35 -9.57 10.56
C HIS A 180 14.63 -9.46 9.21
N THR A 181 14.19 -10.61 8.70
CA THR A 181 13.46 -10.69 7.43
C THR A 181 12.05 -10.13 7.58
N ASP A 182 11.45 -10.23 8.77
CA ASP A 182 10.17 -9.63 9.09
C ASP A 182 10.09 -9.24 10.57
N PHE A 183 9.17 -8.34 10.91
CA PHE A 183 8.92 -7.89 12.27
C PHE A 183 7.49 -7.37 12.42
N GLY A 184 7.00 -7.33 13.65
CA GLY A 184 5.66 -6.84 13.93
C GLY A 184 5.45 -6.41 15.37
N PHE A 185 4.25 -5.94 15.65
CA PHE A 185 3.81 -5.48 16.96
C PHE A 185 2.45 -6.10 17.28
N PHE A 186 2.16 -6.32 18.56
CA PHE A 186 0.85 -6.75 19.01
C PHE A 186 0.48 -6.04 20.31
N GLY A 187 -0.81 -5.86 20.54
CA GLY A 187 -1.33 -5.35 21.80
C GLY A 187 -1.33 -6.45 22.86
N LEU A 188 -0.89 -6.16 24.07
CA LEU A 188 -0.93 -7.10 25.17
C LEU A 188 -1.32 -6.37 26.46
N ASP A 189 -2.41 -6.80 27.10
CA ASP A 189 -2.74 -6.35 28.45
C ASP A 189 -1.91 -7.14 29.47
N PHE A 190 -0.79 -6.58 29.90
CA PHE A 190 0.10 -7.25 30.85
C PHE A 190 -0.55 -7.46 32.22
N SER A 191 -1.54 -6.64 32.58
CA SER A 191 -2.29 -6.82 33.83
C SER A 191 -3.01 -8.17 33.91
N GLN A 192 -3.34 -8.77 32.76
CA GLN A 192 -3.97 -10.10 32.65
C GLN A 192 -2.96 -11.25 32.69
N ALA A 193 -1.66 -10.96 32.57
CA ALA A 193 -0.59 -11.96 32.53
C ALA A 193 -0.04 -12.30 33.92
N HIS A 194 -0.67 -11.86 35.00
CA HIS A 194 -0.24 -12.12 36.37
C HIS A 194 -0.91 -13.39 36.96
N VAL A 195 -0.13 -14.19 37.67
CA VAL A 195 -0.63 -15.39 38.36
C VAL A 195 -0.27 -15.37 39.85
N SER A 196 -0.85 -16.26 40.66
CA SER A 196 -0.54 -16.36 42.09
C SER A 196 0.95 -16.67 42.35
N THR A 197 1.51 -16.20 43.47
CA THR A 197 2.92 -16.46 43.85
C THR A 197 3.25 -17.95 43.83
N ALA A 198 2.33 -18.80 44.33
CA ALA A 198 2.53 -20.24 44.36
C ALA A 198 2.66 -20.83 42.94
N LEU A 199 1.80 -20.40 42.01
CA LEU A 199 1.81 -20.88 40.64
C LEU A 199 3.02 -20.35 39.86
N TYR A 200 3.33 -19.06 40.00
CA TYR A 200 4.52 -18.48 39.38
C TYR A 200 5.79 -19.18 39.89
N ASN A 201 5.94 -19.36 41.21
CA ASN A 201 7.12 -20.00 41.79
C ASN A 201 7.26 -21.46 41.36
N ASN A 202 6.15 -22.18 41.20
CA ASN A 202 6.15 -23.53 40.63
C ASN A 202 6.73 -23.52 39.21
N TRP A 203 6.21 -22.67 38.33
CA TRP A 203 6.67 -22.58 36.94
C TRP A 203 8.10 -22.05 36.82
N ALA A 204 8.48 -21.06 37.63
CA ALA A 204 9.82 -20.49 37.69
C ALA A 204 10.87 -21.49 38.21
N ALA A 205 10.43 -22.52 38.95
CA ALA A 205 11.25 -23.67 39.36
C ALA A 205 11.20 -24.85 38.37
N GLY A 206 10.51 -24.69 37.23
CA GLY A 206 10.39 -25.70 36.18
C GLY A 206 9.21 -26.68 36.33
N GLY A 207 8.26 -26.40 37.22
CA GLY A 207 7.01 -27.15 37.34
C GLY A 207 6.07 -26.95 36.14
N THR A 208 5.09 -27.86 36.01
CA THR A 208 4.10 -27.90 34.92
C THR A 208 2.66 -27.84 35.45
N GLY A 209 1.68 -27.50 34.59
CA GLY A 209 0.24 -27.42 34.89
C GLY A 209 -0.17 -26.26 35.81
N GLY A 210 -1.49 -26.01 36.00
CA GLY A 210 -1.98 -25.24 37.16
C GLY A 210 -2.85 -23.99 36.96
N GLY A 211 -3.59 -23.85 35.85
CA GLY A 211 -4.78 -22.97 35.81
C GLY A 211 -4.57 -21.49 35.42
N THR A 212 -5.67 -20.89 34.98
CA THR A 212 -5.80 -19.58 34.30
C THR A 212 -5.39 -18.40 35.20
N PRO A 213 -4.82 -17.31 34.64
CA PRO A 213 -4.52 -16.08 35.38
C PRO A 213 -5.69 -15.58 36.24
N THR A 214 -5.40 -15.18 37.48
CA THR A 214 -6.38 -14.68 38.45
C THR A 214 -6.70 -13.20 38.15
N GLY A 215 -7.42 -12.94 37.07
CA GLY A 215 -8.18 -11.69 36.90
C GLY A 215 -9.45 -11.71 37.78
N PRO A 216 -10.03 -10.54 38.13
CA PRO A 216 -11.28 -10.50 38.90
C PRO A 216 -12.37 -11.30 38.17
N PRO A 217 -13.32 -11.92 38.91
CA PRO A 217 -14.28 -12.85 38.34
C PRO A 217 -15.10 -12.14 37.27
N THR A 218 -14.75 -12.38 36.01
CA THR A 218 -15.69 -12.14 34.94
C THR A 218 -16.63 -13.31 35.05
N THR A 219 -17.82 -13.05 35.58
CA THR A 219 -18.98 -13.91 35.42
C THR A 219 -18.91 -14.49 34.02
N THR A 220 -18.78 -15.80 33.89
CA THR A 220 -19.09 -16.48 32.64
C THR A 220 -20.61 -16.45 32.49
N THR A 221 -21.17 -15.25 32.36
CA THR A 221 -22.19 -15.09 31.37
C THR A 221 -21.49 -15.45 30.07
N THR A 222 -21.88 -16.58 29.50
CA THR A 222 -22.21 -16.60 28.07
C THR A 222 -23.20 -15.45 27.84
N THR A 223 -22.70 -14.21 27.85
CA THR A 223 -23.23 -13.22 26.95
C THR A 223 -22.89 -13.82 25.60
N THR A 224 -23.85 -14.54 25.05
CA THR A 224 -24.19 -14.32 23.66
C THR A 224 -24.10 -12.81 23.49
N GLN A 225 -22.96 -12.34 22.97
CA GLN A 225 -22.89 -10.99 22.43
C GLN A 225 -24.14 -10.94 21.56
N PRO A 226 -25.12 -10.05 21.83
CA PRO A 226 -26.35 -10.04 21.05
C PRO A 226 -25.90 -10.07 19.61
N PRO A 227 -26.33 -11.09 18.82
CA PRO A 227 -25.73 -11.39 17.54
C PRO A 227 -25.65 -10.08 16.78
N VAL A 228 -24.42 -9.64 16.46
CA VAL A 228 -24.21 -8.34 15.84
C VAL A 228 -25.10 -8.32 14.61
N SER A 229 -26.18 -7.53 14.66
CA SER A 229 -27.17 -7.58 13.61
C SER A 229 -26.54 -6.95 12.37
N ALA A 230 -26.40 -7.77 11.33
CA ALA A 230 -25.79 -7.30 10.11
C ALA A 230 -26.70 -6.25 9.47
N THR A 231 -26.21 -5.02 9.34
CA THR A 231 -26.99 -3.95 8.71
C THR A 231 -26.94 -4.12 7.19
N PRO A 232 -28.08 -4.31 6.50
CA PRO A 232 -28.09 -4.40 5.06
C PRO A 232 -27.92 -3.02 4.40
N TYR A 233 -27.26 -3.02 3.24
CA TYR A 233 -27.01 -1.85 2.40
C TYR A 233 -27.51 -2.06 0.98
N ASP A 234 -27.95 -0.99 0.34
CA ASP A 234 -28.31 -1.02 -1.09
C ASP A 234 -27.06 -1.21 -1.95
N TYR A 235 -25.96 -0.58 -1.54
CA TYR A 235 -24.67 -0.73 -2.17
C TYR A 235 -23.56 -0.94 -1.14
N ILE A 236 -22.80 -2.01 -1.33
CA ILE A 236 -21.51 -2.21 -0.65
C ILE A 236 -20.41 -1.93 -1.67
N VAL A 237 -19.58 -0.92 -1.41
CA VAL A 237 -18.43 -0.54 -2.25
C VAL A 237 -17.15 -0.97 -1.54
N VAL A 238 -16.31 -1.74 -2.23
CA VAL A 238 -15.10 -2.36 -1.67
C VAL A 238 -13.85 -1.72 -2.23
N GLY A 239 -13.14 -0.94 -1.41
CA GLY A 239 -11.94 -0.18 -1.74
C GLY A 239 -12.23 1.30 -1.92
N ALA A 240 -11.58 2.16 -1.15
CA ALA A 240 -11.73 3.61 -1.19
C ALA A 240 -10.64 4.28 -2.05
N GLY A 241 -10.34 3.67 -3.22
CA GLY A 241 -9.58 4.32 -4.29
C GLY A 241 -10.43 5.29 -5.11
N PRO A 242 -9.93 5.81 -6.25
CA PRO A 242 -10.66 6.79 -7.06
C PRO A 242 -12.01 6.28 -7.55
N GLY A 243 -12.08 5.05 -8.07
CA GLY A 243 -13.32 4.45 -8.55
C GLY A 243 -14.35 4.25 -7.43
N GLY A 244 -13.91 3.74 -6.28
CA GLY A 244 -14.80 3.44 -5.15
C GLY A 244 -15.31 4.69 -4.43
N ILE A 245 -14.46 5.71 -4.25
CA ILE A 245 -14.89 6.99 -3.66
C ILE A 245 -15.94 7.66 -4.56
N ILE A 246 -15.71 7.75 -5.87
CA ILE A 246 -16.67 8.35 -6.81
C ILE A 246 -17.97 7.55 -6.83
N ALA A 247 -17.88 6.22 -6.87
CA ALA A 247 -19.06 5.36 -6.82
C ALA A 247 -19.88 5.59 -5.55
N ALA A 248 -19.24 5.60 -4.40
CA ALA A 248 -19.95 5.79 -3.14
C ALA A 248 -20.56 7.19 -3.01
N ASP A 249 -19.89 8.24 -3.49
CA ASP A 249 -20.42 9.61 -3.51
C ASP A 249 -21.67 9.70 -4.39
N ARG A 250 -21.60 9.23 -5.64
CA ARG A 250 -22.72 9.33 -6.60
C ARG A 250 -23.90 8.44 -6.23
N LEU A 251 -23.67 7.24 -5.69
CA LEU A 251 -24.74 6.36 -5.22
C LEU A 251 -25.45 6.93 -3.99
N SER A 252 -24.68 7.49 -3.04
CA SER A 252 -25.28 8.14 -1.85
C SER A 252 -25.97 9.45 -2.20
N GLU A 253 -25.49 10.19 -3.21
CA GLU A 253 -26.18 11.36 -3.79
C GLU A 253 -27.55 10.99 -4.37
N ALA A 254 -27.67 9.81 -4.98
CA ALA A 254 -28.94 9.25 -5.47
C ALA A 254 -29.87 8.72 -4.36
N GLY A 255 -29.56 9.00 -3.08
CA GLY A 255 -30.37 8.60 -1.93
C GLY A 255 -30.25 7.14 -1.51
N LYS A 256 -29.34 6.36 -2.11
CA LYS A 256 -29.15 4.94 -1.80
C LYS A 256 -28.40 4.76 -0.49
N LYS A 257 -28.67 3.69 0.26
CA LYS A 257 -27.93 3.37 1.48
C LYS A 257 -26.61 2.68 1.13
N VAL A 258 -25.51 3.39 1.31
CA VAL A 258 -24.17 2.98 0.84
C VAL A 258 -23.24 2.72 2.03
N ILE A 259 -22.47 1.65 1.97
CA ILE A 259 -21.26 1.48 2.78
C ILE A 259 -20.02 1.40 1.89
N LEU A 260 -19.00 2.20 2.21
CA LEU A 260 -17.67 2.14 1.62
C LEU A 260 -16.71 1.47 2.60
N LEU A 261 -16.08 0.38 2.17
CA LEU A 261 -15.12 -0.39 2.94
C LEU A 261 -13.71 -0.11 2.42
N GLU A 262 -12.77 0.17 3.31
CA GLU A 262 -11.36 0.37 3.01
C GLU A 262 -10.51 -0.48 3.94
N ARG A 263 -9.52 -1.19 3.39
CA ARG A 263 -8.63 -2.05 4.17
C ARG A 263 -7.56 -1.27 4.93
N GLY A 264 -7.17 -0.14 4.40
CA GLY A 264 -6.17 0.76 4.96
C GLY A 264 -6.75 1.75 5.95
N GLY A 265 -5.85 2.56 6.49
CA GLY A 265 -6.16 3.59 7.46
C GLY A 265 -6.37 4.98 6.87
N PRO A 266 -6.44 6.00 7.74
CA PRO A 266 -6.41 7.40 7.37
C PRO A 266 -5.18 7.78 6.56
N ALA A 267 -5.31 8.85 5.79
CA ALA A 267 -4.31 9.35 4.87
C ALA A 267 -4.01 10.82 5.18
N THR A 268 -4.70 11.74 4.50
CA THR A 268 -4.59 13.18 4.70
C THR A 268 -5.13 13.61 6.06
N TRP A 269 -4.75 14.79 6.53
CA TRP A 269 -5.18 15.31 7.82
C TRP A 269 -6.71 15.33 7.98
N GLU A 270 -7.45 15.74 6.95
CA GLU A 270 -8.93 15.81 6.99
C GLU A 270 -9.60 14.44 7.20
N THR A 271 -8.87 13.36 6.94
CA THR A 271 -9.32 11.99 7.15
C THR A 271 -8.96 11.43 8.53
N GLY A 272 -8.25 12.22 9.35
CA GLY A 272 -7.70 11.80 10.65
C GLY A 272 -6.28 11.26 10.57
N GLY A 273 -5.57 11.47 9.45
CA GLY A 273 -4.17 11.09 9.32
C GLY A 273 -3.24 11.96 10.15
N THR A 274 -2.20 11.35 10.72
CA THR A 274 -1.27 12.02 11.66
C THR A 274 0.19 11.92 11.24
N TYR A 275 0.50 11.22 10.13
CA TYR A 275 1.87 11.05 9.66
C TYR A 275 2.33 12.28 8.87
N GLY A 276 2.82 13.30 9.56
CA GLY A 276 3.36 14.53 8.99
C GLY A 276 4.83 14.75 9.34
N PRO A 277 5.57 15.55 8.55
CA PRO A 277 6.96 15.85 8.87
C PRO A 277 7.05 16.77 10.08
N THR A 278 8.17 16.71 10.81
CA THR A 278 8.40 17.50 12.02
C THR A 278 8.30 19.00 11.78
N TRP A 279 8.74 19.48 10.62
CA TRP A 279 8.66 20.89 10.23
C TRP A 279 7.22 21.39 9.98
N ALA A 280 6.26 20.49 9.73
CA ALA A 280 4.85 20.84 9.54
C ALA A 280 3.98 20.57 10.78
N LYS A 281 4.60 20.26 11.93
CA LYS A 281 3.87 19.99 13.18
C LYS A 281 3.02 21.20 13.57
N GLY A 282 1.73 20.97 13.82
CA GLY A 282 0.76 22.01 14.19
C GLY A 282 0.05 22.69 13.01
N TYR A 283 0.37 22.32 11.77
CA TYR A 283 -0.24 22.91 10.56
C TYR A 283 -1.33 22.05 9.93
N ASN A 284 -1.76 20.96 10.57
CA ASN A 284 -2.81 20.09 10.04
C ASN A 284 -2.45 19.53 8.65
N LEU A 285 -1.20 19.08 8.50
CA LEU A 285 -0.64 18.55 7.26
C LEU A 285 0.06 17.22 7.52
N THR A 286 -0.23 16.23 6.68
CA THR A 286 0.47 14.96 6.62
C THR A 286 1.43 14.91 5.44
N LYS A 287 2.21 13.84 5.34
CA LYS A 287 3.04 13.50 4.17
C LYS A 287 2.22 13.50 2.88
N PHE A 288 0.94 13.11 2.97
CA PHE A 288 0.05 12.95 1.82
C PHE A 288 -0.61 14.26 1.40
N ASP A 289 -0.76 15.22 2.31
CA ASP A 289 -1.35 16.53 2.02
C ASP A 289 -0.41 17.41 1.18
N VAL A 290 0.90 17.31 1.41
CA VAL A 290 1.93 18.18 0.82
C VAL A 290 2.44 17.60 -0.50
N PRO A 291 2.13 18.20 -1.67
CA PRO A 291 2.54 17.68 -2.97
C PRO A 291 4.05 17.45 -3.12
N GLY A 292 4.87 18.35 -2.60
CA GLY A 292 6.33 18.28 -2.66
C GLY A 292 6.96 17.14 -1.84
N LEU A 293 6.16 16.44 -1.02
CA LEU A 293 6.59 15.24 -0.30
C LEU A 293 6.34 13.95 -1.10
N PHE A 294 5.94 14.01 -2.38
CA PHE A 294 5.68 12.83 -3.20
C PHE A 294 6.90 11.89 -3.34
N GLU A 295 8.08 12.41 -3.69
CA GLU A 295 9.30 11.58 -3.83
C GLU A 295 9.70 10.91 -2.50
N THR A 296 9.27 11.54 -1.40
CA THR A 296 9.03 11.00 -0.06
C THR A 296 8.66 9.54 0.10
N MET A 297 7.74 9.12 -0.77
CA MET A 297 6.96 7.89 -0.61
C MET A 297 7.81 6.64 -0.92
N PHE A 298 8.97 6.84 -1.55
CA PHE A 298 9.84 5.77 -2.03
C PHE A 298 11.12 5.61 -1.22
N SER A 299 11.38 6.51 -0.26
CA SER A 299 12.61 6.55 0.54
C SER A 299 12.37 6.54 2.05
N ASP A 300 11.11 6.35 2.47
CA ASP A 300 10.75 6.25 3.88
C ASP A 300 11.16 4.89 4.45
N SER A 301 11.66 4.87 5.68
CA SER A 301 12.11 3.65 6.35
C SER A 301 10.96 2.72 6.74
N ASN A 302 9.73 3.22 6.87
CA ASN A 302 8.56 2.39 7.19
C ASN A 302 7.31 2.83 6.40
N PRO A 303 7.24 2.47 5.10
CA PRO A 303 6.20 2.95 4.20
C PRO A 303 4.89 2.17 4.36
N PHE A 304 4.18 2.40 5.47
CA PHE A 304 2.95 1.70 5.84
C PHE A 304 1.79 1.82 4.82
N TRP A 305 1.87 2.80 3.92
CA TRP A 305 0.85 3.07 2.91
C TRP A 305 0.84 2.07 1.76
N TRP A 306 1.92 1.31 1.55
CA TRP A 306 1.95 0.28 0.52
C TRP A 306 1.17 -0.96 0.94
N CYS A 307 0.47 -1.57 -0.02
CA CYS A 307 -0.18 -2.86 0.18
C CYS A 307 0.86 -3.95 0.42
N LYS A 308 0.84 -4.54 1.62
CA LYS A 308 1.81 -5.57 2.04
C LYS A 308 1.65 -6.93 1.34
N ASP A 309 0.51 -7.15 0.70
CA ASP A 309 0.16 -8.40 0.01
C ASP A 309 0.07 -8.21 -1.51
N VAL A 310 0.77 -7.21 -2.05
CA VAL A 310 0.93 -6.96 -3.49
C VAL A 310 2.42 -6.76 -3.76
N ASN A 311 2.98 -7.46 -4.74
CA ASN A 311 4.42 -7.43 -5.00
C ASN A 311 4.90 -6.22 -5.84
N VAL A 312 4.02 -5.26 -6.09
CA VAL A 312 4.28 -3.99 -6.79
C VAL A 312 3.58 -2.86 -6.05
N PHE A 313 3.94 -1.60 -6.34
CA PHE A 313 3.35 -0.46 -5.65
C PHE A 313 1.83 -0.36 -5.85
N ALA A 314 1.11 -0.43 -4.74
CA ALA A 314 -0.32 -0.16 -4.64
C ALA A 314 -0.61 0.47 -3.28
N GLY A 315 -1.49 1.47 -3.23
CA GLY A 315 -1.85 2.17 -2.00
C GLY A 315 -2.95 1.45 -1.22
N CYS A 316 -2.69 1.14 0.05
CA CYS A 316 -3.64 0.53 0.99
C CYS A 316 -3.95 1.51 2.13
N LEU A 317 -4.69 2.56 1.79
CA LEU A 317 -5.13 3.66 2.65
C LEU A 317 -6.28 4.40 1.96
N LEU A 318 -7.01 5.24 2.68
CA LEU A 318 -8.07 6.05 2.08
C LEU A 318 -7.53 6.90 0.89
N GLY A 319 -8.18 6.79 -0.26
CA GLY A 319 -7.78 7.36 -1.54
C GLY A 319 -6.92 6.43 -2.41
N GLY A 320 -6.41 5.33 -1.85
CA GLY A 320 -5.57 4.35 -2.54
C GLY A 320 -4.40 5.02 -3.27
N GLY A 321 -4.24 4.73 -4.56
CA GLY A 321 -3.19 5.33 -5.40
C GLY A 321 -3.24 6.86 -5.48
N THR A 322 -4.41 7.50 -5.38
CA THR A 322 -4.51 8.97 -5.50
C THR A 322 -3.89 9.74 -4.34
N THR A 323 -3.65 9.05 -3.21
CA THR A 323 -3.04 9.62 -2.02
C THR A 323 -1.51 9.61 -2.08
N ILE A 324 -0.93 8.73 -2.89
CA ILE A 324 0.52 8.45 -2.89
C ILE A 324 1.17 8.66 -4.27
N ASN A 325 0.39 8.90 -5.32
CA ASN A 325 0.90 9.13 -6.67
C ASN A 325 1.48 10.56 -6.85
N GLY A 326 2.12 10.78 -7.99
CA GLY A 326 2.60 12.11 -8.41
C GLY A 326 1.51 13.07 -8.91
N ALA A 327 0.24 12.65 -8.84
CA ALA A 327 -0.97 13.43 -9.16
C ALA A 327 -1.02 14.08 -10.56
N LEU A 328 -0.23 13.59 -11.53
CA LEU A 328 -0.31 14.04 -12.92
C LEU A 328 -1.69 13.80 -13.50
N TYR A 329 -2.41 14.90 -13.78
CA TYR A 329 -3.82 14.93 -14.11
C TYR A 329 -4.08 15.36 -15.53
N TRP A 330 -4.65 14.43 -16.30
CA TRP A 330 -4.98 14.60 -17.71
C TRP A 330 -6.47 14.38 -17.93
N ILE A 331 -7.10 15.33 -18.62
CA ILE A 331 -8.45 15.15 -19.15
C ILE A 331 -8.34 14.14 -20.30
N PRO A 332 -9.11 13.03 -20.26
CA PRO A 332 -9.01 12.00 -21.28
C PRO A 332 -9.46 12.54 -22.64
N PRO A 333 -8.70 12.32 -23.73
CA PRO A 333 -9.18 12.56 -25.09
C PRO A 333 -10.29 11.57 -25.46
N TYR A 334 -11.08 11.90 -26.49
CA TYR A 334 -12.13 11.01 -27.01
C TYR A 334 -11.59 9.64 -27.43
N SER A 335 -10.35 9.61 -27.93
CA SER A 335 -9.70 8.37 -28.35
C SER A 335 -9.53 7.36 -27.22
N ASP A 336 -9.43 7.79 -25.96
CA ASP A 336 -9.22 6.90 -24.81
C ASP A 336 -10.49 6.11 -24.44
N PHE A 337 -11.67 6.55 -24.91
CA PHE A 337 -12.96 5.87 -24.74
C PHE A 337 -13.49 5.30 -26.07
N ALA A 338 -12.69 5.29 -27.12
CA ALA A 338 -13.12 4.84 -28.44
C ALA A 338 -13.29 3.31 -28.50
N THR A 339 -14.20 2.84 -29.36
CA THR A 339 -14.41 1.40 -29.58
C THR A 339 -13.17 0.68 -30.11
N THR A 340 -12.30 1.39 -30.84
CA THR A 340 -11.01 0.90 -31.31
C THR A 340 -10.03 0.56 -30.19
N THR A 341 -10.25 1.08 -28.98
CA THR A 341 -9.47 0.79 -27.77
C THR A 341 -10.12 -0.26 -26.88
N GLY A 342 -11.24 -0.86 -27.32
CA GLY A 342 -11.91 -1.98 -26.64
C GLY A 342 -13.14 -1.59 -25.82
N TRP A 343 -13.49 -0.31 -25.72
CA TRP A 343 -14.71 0.12 -25.04
C TRP A 343 -15.98 -0.24 -25.84
N PRO A 344 -17.09 -0.59 -25.18
CA PRO A 344 -18.39 -0.69 -25.85
C PRO A 344 -18.80 0.66 -26.44
N SER A 345 -19.58 0.67 -27.53
CA SER A 345 -20.02 1.91 -28.20
C SER A 345 -20.77 2.86 -27.25
N SER A 346 -21.48 2.32 -26.26
CA SER A 346 -22.20 3.07 -25.23
C SER A 346 -21.29 3.82 -24.24
N TRP A 347 -19.97 3.69 -24.36
CA TRP A 347 -18.97 4.40 -23.55
C TRP A 347 -18.32 5.58 -24.28
N GLY A 348 -18.31 5.60 -25.62
CA GLY A 348 -17.56 6.57 -26.41
C GLY A 348 -17.95 8.04 -26.16
N ASN A 349 -19.19 8.31 -25.74
CA ASN A 349 -19.61 9.63 -25.30
C ASN A 349 -19.26 9.86 -23.80
N HIS A 350 -17.98 9.96 -23.49
CA HIS A 350 -17.49 10.13 -22.11
C HIS A 350 -17.63 11.58 -21.60
N GLN A 351 -17.76 12.56 -22.50
CA GLN A 351 -17.69 14.00 -22.21
C GLN A 351 -18.60 14.45 -21.04
N PRO A 352 -19.89 14.05 -20.95
CA PRO A 352 -20.75 14.47 -19.83
C PRO A 352 -20.22 14.03 -18.45
N TYR A 353 -19.54 12.89 -18.40
CA TYR A 353 -18.96 12.32 -17.18
C TYR A 353 -17.61 12.96 -16.86
N THR A 354 -16.84 13.25 -17.90
CA THR A 354 -15.62 14.06 -17.80
C THR A 354 -15.91 15.47 -17.29
N ASP A 355 -16.99 16.10 -17.71
CA ASP A 355 -17.38 17.43 -17.22
C ASP A 355 -17.84 17.42 -15.76
N LYS A 356 -18.57 16.37 -15.34
CA LYS A 356 -18.85 16.13 -13.91
C LYS A 356 -17.55 15.99 -13.12
N MET A 357 -16.60 15.19 -13.61
CA MET A 357 -15.28 15.05 -13.00
C MET A 357 -14.56 16.39 -12.85
N LYS A 358 -14.42 17.15 -13.95
CA LYS A 358 -13.75 18.45 -13.99
C LYS A 358 -14.39 19.48 -13.06
N SER A 359 -15.72 19.46 -12.93
CA SER A 359 -16.43 20.37 -12.03
C SER A 359 -16.06 20.17 -10.56
N ARG A 360 -15.72 18.94 -10.18
CA ARG A 360 -15.29 18.58 -8.83
C ARG A 360 -13.78 18.77 -8.66
N LEU A 361 -13.01 18.46 -9.70
CA LEU A 361 -11.56 18.46 -9.73
C LEU A 361 -11.06 19.26 -10.94
N PRO A 362 -11.04 20.59 -10.85
CA PRO A 362 -10.47 21.41 -11.92
C PRO A 362 -8.97 21.15 -12.03
N SER A 363 -8.47 21.07 -13.26
CA SER A 363 -7.04 20.97 -13.51
C SER A 363 -6.32 22.27 -13.15
N THR A 364 -5.12 22.16 -12.60
CA THR A 364 -4.18 23.27 -12.48
C THR A 364 -2.77 22.84 -12.91
N ASP A 365 -2.14 23.62 -13.77
CA ASP A 365 -0.72 23.48 -14.11
C ASP A 365 0.15 24.52 -13.38
N ALA A 366 -0.45 25.31 -12.48
CA ALA A 366 0.18 26.26 -11.57
C ALA A 366 -0.45 26.08 -10.16
N PRO A 367 -0.14 24.97 -9.46
CA PRO A 367 -0.85 24.60 -8.23
C PRO A 367 -0.56 25.50 -7.03
N SER A 368 0.50 26.31 -7.09
CA SER A 368 0.83 27.29 -6.06
C SER A 368 -0.25 28.39 -6.00
N PRO A 369 -0.88 28.65 -4.83
CA PRO A 369 -1.94 29.65 -4.72
C PRO A 369 -1.55 31.10 -5.05
N ASP A 370 -0.24 31.39 -5.15
CA ASP A 370 0.27 32.69 -5.60
C ASP A 370 0.32 32.85 -7.13
N GLY A 371 -0.16 31.85 -7.88
CA GLY A 371 -0.22 31.85 -9.34
C GLY A 371 1.13 31.63 -10.04
N LYS A 372 2.19 31.29 -9.28
CA LYS A 372 3.53 31.06 -9.83
C LYS A 372 3.86 29.57 -9.96
N ARG A 373 4.88 29.30 -10.77
CA ARG A 373 5.51 27.99 -10.92
C ARG A 373 6.93 28.03 -10.36
N TYR A 374 7.41 26.91 -9.84
CA TYR A 374 8.63 26.84 -9.04
C TYR A 374 9.47 25.64 -9.48
N LEU A 375 10.80 25.80 -9.44
CA LEU A 375 11.75 24.74 -9.81
C LEU A 375 11.55 24.24 -11.27
N GLU A 376 11.31 25.17 -12.19
CA GLU A 376 10.97 24.90 -13.60
C GLU A 376 12.18 24.64 -14.51
N GLN A 377 13.41 24.72 -14.00
CA GLN A 377 14.62 24.66 -14.82
C GLN A 377 14.70 23.38 -15.67
N SER A 378 14.26 22.23 -15.14
CA SER A 378 14.22 20.97 -15.89
C SER A 378 13.21 21.01 -17.04
N GLY A 379 12.03 21.60 -16.81
CA GLY A 379 11.03 21.84 -17.84
C GLY A 379 11.53 22.80 -18.92
N ASP A 380 12.18 23.90 -18.54
CA ASP A 380 12.74 24.86 -19.49
C ASP A 380 13.83 24.25 -20.39
N ILE A 381 14.68 23.38 -19.83
CA ILE A 381 15.71 22.68 -20.61
C ILE A 381 15.11 21.63 -21.53
N ALA A 382 14.12 20.87 -21.07
CA ALA A 382 13.41 19.92 -21.92
C ALA A 382 12.62 20.63 -23.02
N ALA A 383 11.99 21.78 -22.75
CA ALA A 383 11.29 22.58 -23.75
C ALA A 383 12.23 22.98 -24.90
N LYS A 384 13.44 23.47 -24.60
CA LYS A 384 14.46 23.79 -25.63
C LYS A 384 14.81 22.58 -26.51
N LEU A 385 14.92 21.39 -25.90
CA LEU A 385 15.19 20.14 -26.63
C LEU A 385 14.01 19.73 -27.53
N LEU A 386 12.78 19.98 -27.08
CA LEU A 386 11.55 19.64 -27.81
C LEU A 386 11.22 20.65 -28.91
N ASP A 387 11.51 21.95 -28.70
CA ASP A 387 11.27 23.01 -29.68
C ASP A 387 12.03 22.76 -30.99
N VAL A 388 13.30 22.33 -30.90
CA VAL A 388 14.10 21.97 -32.10
C VAL A 388 13.62 20.69 -32.79
N GLN A 389 12.77 19.91 -32.13
CA GLN A 389 12.11 18.72 -32.69
C GLN A 389 10.71 19.04 -33.24
N GLY A 390 10.33 20.32 -33.30
CA GLY A 390 9.05 20.75 -33.85
C GLY A 390 7.87 20.56 -32.91
N TYR A 391 8.09 20.32 -31.62
CA TYR A 391 7.00 20.33 -30.66
C TYR A 391 6.49 21.75 -30.42
N ARG A 392 5.22 21.85 -30.05
CA ARG A 392 4.59 23.11 -29.64
C ARG A 392 4.10 23.05 -28.20
N ARG A 393 4.16 24.19 -27.54
CA ARG A 393 3.66 24.35 -26.18
C ARG A 393 2.16 24.58 -26.13
N LEU A 394 1.45 23.90 -25.23
CA LEU A 394 0.04 24.13 -24.91
C LEU A 394 -0.23 24.03 -23.41
N THR A 395 -1.35 24.61 -22.96
CA THR A 395 -2.03 24.13 -21.76
C THR A 395 -2.71 22.80 -22.11
N ILE A 396 -2.15 21.70 -21.62
CA ILE A 396 -2.49 20.33 -22.08
C ILE A 396 -3.98 20.00 -21.92
N ASN A 397 -4.57 20.37 -20.79
CA ASN A 397 -5.95 20.02 -20.45
C ASN A 397 -7.00 20.92 -21.09
N ASP A 398 -6.61 22.05 -21.69
CA ASP A 398 -7.51 22.88 -22.50
C ASP A 398 -7.74 22.25 -23.88
N ASN A 399 -6.83 21.38 -24.33
CA ASN A 399 -6.87 20.73 -25.64
C ASN A 399 -6.55 19.23 -25.50
N PRO A 400 -7.39 18.43 -24.81
CA PRO A 400 -7.07 17.04 -24.47
C PRO A 400 -6.79 16.16 -25.69
N ASP A 401 -7.48 16.38 -26.81
CA ASP A 401 -7.31 15.65 -28.07
C ASP A 401 -6.06 16.05 -28.88
N GLN A 402 -5.39 17.16 -28.53
CA GLN A 402 -4.18 17.61 -29.21
C GLN A 402 -2.93 17.18 -28.44
N LYS A 403 -2.34 16.06 -28.85
CA LYS A 403 -1.21 15.46 -28.15
C LYS A 403 0.03 15.24 -29.02
N ASP A 404 -0.11 15.11 -30.35
CA ASP A 404 1.06 14.85 -31.18
C ASP A 404 1.95 16.09 -31.30
N HIS A 405 3.25 15.91 -31.05
CA HIS A 405 4.24 16.98 -30.99
C HIS A 405 3.82 18.12 -30.04
N VAL A 406 3.27 17.78 -28.87
CA VAL A 406 2.84 18.76 -27.86
C VAL A 406 3.62 18.57 -26.57
N TYR A 407 4.00 19.68 -25.95
CA TYR A 407 4.44 19.71 -24.55
C TYR A 407 3.71 20.80 -23.76
N GLY A 408 3.75 20.69 -22.44
CA GLY A 408 3.19 21.67 -21.53
C GLY A 408 3.62 21.42 -20.09
N TYR A 409 3.26 22.34 -19.21
CA TYR A 409 3.50 22.14 -17.79
C TYR A 409 2.76 20.91 -17.27
N SER A 410 3.36 20.27 -16.26
CA SER A 410 2.68 19.24 -15.48
C SER A 410 1.38 19.81 -14.90
N SER A 411 0.28 19.11 -15.17
CA SER A 411 -1.04 19.45 -14.64
C SER A 411 -1.39 18.51 -13.49
N PHE A 412 -2.12 19.02 -12.49
CA PHE A 412 -2.48 18.31 -11.28
C PHE A 412 -3.96 18.54 -10.93
N ASP A 413 -4.55 17.62 -10.16
CA ASP A 413 -5.88 17.74 -9.53
C ASP A 413 -5.79 18.28 -8.09
N PHE A 414 -4.81 19.15 -7.84
CA PHE A 414 -4.56 19.80 -6.55
C PHE A 414 -5.54 20.91 -6.25
N ILE A 415 -5.80 21.14 -4.96
CA ILE A 415 -6.73 22.17 -4.48
C ILE A 415 -6.01 23.02 -3.43
N GLY A 416 -5.86 24.31 -3.72
CA GLY A 416 -5.29 25.27 -2.78
C GLY A 416 -3.87 24.94 -2.31
N GLY A 417 -3.01 24.48 -3.24
CA GLY A 417 -1.61 24.11 -2.96
C GLY A 417 -1.41 22.77 -2.27
N LYS A 418 -2.47 22.00 -2.03
CA LYS A 418 -2.43 20.68 -1.39
C LYS A 418 -2.91 19.59 -2.34
N ARG A 419 -2.60 18.34 -2.01
CA ARG A 419 -3.21 17.18 -2.66
C ARG A 419 -4.74 17.33 -2.64
N GLY A 420 -5.35 17.24 -3.82
CA GLY A 420 -6.80 17.29 -3.99
C GLY A 420 -7.37 15.90 -4.22
N GLY A 421 -7.83 15.66 -5.45
CA GLY A 421 -8.36 14.36 -5.86
C GLY A 421 -9.65 13.94 -5.13
N PRO A 422 -10.03 12.65 -5.26
CA PRO A 422 -11.31 12.16 -4.75
C PRO A 422 -11.52 12.30 -3.24
N VAL A 423 -10.43 12.24 -2.45
CA VAL A 423 -10.50 12.37 -0.98
C VAL A 423 -10.99 13.76 -0.58
N ALA A 424 -10.41 14.81 -1.14
CA ALA A 424 -10.73 16.20 -0.81
C ALA A 424 -12.09 16.69 -1.35
N THR A 425 -12.72 15.89 -2.23
CA THR A 425 -13.92 16.30 -2.98
C THR A 425 -15.08 15.32 -2.80
N TYR A 426 -15.06 14.19 -3.49
CA TYR A 426 -16.12 13.19 -3.51
C TYR A 426 -16.33 12.53 -2.15
N PHE A 427 -15.24 12.12 -1.48
CA PHE A 427 -15.34 11.51 -0.16
C PHE A 427 -15.88 12.50 0.87
N LYS A 428 -15.45 13.77 0.80
CA LYS A 428 -15.94 14.84 1.67
C LYS A 428 -17.46 15.05 1.55
N THR A 429 -18.02 15.03 0.34
CA THR A 429 -19.48 15.15 0.14
C THR A 429 -20.22 13.89 0.56
N ALA A 430 -19.68 12.70 0.27
CA ALA A 430 -20.25 11.43 0.71
C ALA A 430 -20.35 11.34 2.24
N LYS A 431 -19.25 11.65 2.94
CA LYS A 431 -19.15 11.60 4.41
C LYS A 431 -20.17 12.50 5.14
N ALA A 432 -20.66 13.54 4.49
CA ALA A 432 -21.67 14.43 5.05
C ALA A 432 -23.10 13.87 4.99
N ARG A 433 -23.37 12.81 4.20
CA ARG A 433 -24.72 12.26 4.01
C ARG A 433 -25.05 11.19 5.03
N GLN A 434 -26.28 11.20 5.57
CA GLN A 434 -26.73 10.24 6.58
C GLN A 434 -26.89 8.81 6.06
N ASN A 435 -27.11 8.65 4.76
CA ASN A 435 -27.24 7.37 4.07
C ASN A 435 -25.89 6.78 3.62
N PHE A 436 -24.76 7.40 3.97
CA PHE A 436 -23.41 6.91 3.68
C PHE A 436 -22.71 6.47 4.96
N ALA A 437 -22.17 5.26 4.94
CA ALA A 437 -21.29 4.73 5.98
C ALA A 437 -19.89 4.49 5.40
N TYR A 438 -18.86 4.76 6.20
CA TYR A 438 -17.48 4.47 5.87
C TYR A 438 -16.84 3.61 6.95
N ARG A 439 -16.09 2.58 6.57
CA ARG A 439 -15.31 1.73 7.47
C ARG A 439 -13.91 1.56 6.90
N GLN A 440 -12.92 2.03 7.66
CA GLN A 440 -11.49 1.81 7.43
C GLN A 440 -11.04 0.55 8.19
N TYR A 441 -9.85 0.03 7.87
CA TYR A 441 -9.33 -1.24 8.40
C TYR A 441 -10.25 -2.47 8.18
N ALA A 442 -11.20 -2.37 7.25
CA ALA A 442 -12.14 -3.41 6.89
C ALA A 442 -11.67 -4.11 5.61
N TYR A 443 -10.90 -5.18 5.77
CA TYR A 443 -10.41 -5.99 4.65
C TYR A 443 -11.47 -6.99 4.20
N VAL A 444 -11.98 -6.80 2.97
CA VAL A 444 -12.92 -7.74 2.35
C VAL A 444 -12.17 -8.96 1.85
N LEU A 445 -12.58 -10.14 2.32
CA LEU A 445 -11.98 -11.42 1.97
C LEU A 445 -12.51 -11.95 0.64
N ASN A 446 -13.84 -11.97 0.50
CA ASN A 446 -14.58 -12.45 -0.66
C ASN A 446 -16.00 -11.87 -0.65
N VAL A 447 -16.68 -11.94 -1.80
CA VAL A 447 -18.14 -11.79 -1.82
C VAL A 447 -18.79 -13.12 -1.43
N VAL A 448 -19.94 -13.06 -0.77
CA VAL A 448 -20.75 -14.24 -0.43
C VAL A 448 -21.89 -14.33 -1.43
N ARG A 449 -22.12 -15.53 -1.98
CA ARG A 449 -23.10 -15.72 -3.07
C ARG A 449 -23.80 -17.07 -3.02
N ASN A 450 -25.01 -17.10 -3.58
CA ASN A 450 -25.75 -18.30 -3.93
C ASN A 450 -25.92 -18.32 -5.46
N GLY A 451 -25.14 -19.16 -6.15
CA GLY A 451 -25.06 -19.13 -7.61
C GLY A 451 -24.61 -17.76 -8.13
N ALA A 452 -25.45 -17.15 -8.97
CA ALA A 452 -25.23 -15.84 -9.58
C ALA A 452 -25.59 -14.65 -8.67
N GLN A 453 -26.30 -14.89 -7.56
CA GLN A 453 -26.78 -13.84 -6.66
C GLN A 453 -25.80 -13.62 -5.52
N ILE A 454 -25.24 -12.40 -5.42
CA ILE A 454 -24.42 -11.99 -4.30
C ILE A 454 -25.35 -11.57 -3.16
N THR A 455 -25.11 -12.12 -1.97
CA THR A 455 -25.91 -11.86 -0.75
C THR A 455 -25.22 -10.88 0.19
N GLY A 456 -23.92 -10.64 0.01
CA GLY A 456 -23.14 -9.69 0.80
C GLY A 456 -21.64 -9.87 0.62
N VAL A 457 -20.87 -9.34 1.56
CA VAL A 457 -19.40 -9.49 1.61
C VAL A 457 -18.95 -10.05 2.95
N LYS A 458 -17.85 -10.81 2.93
CA LYS A 458 -17.16 -11.29 4.12
C LYS A 458 -15.97 -10.37 4.40
N THR A 459 -15.88 -9.85 5.61
CA THR A 459 -14.76 -9.02 6.07
C THR A 459 -13.97 -9.71 7.18
N ASN A 460 -12.81 -9.18 7.52
CA ASN A 460 -12.05 -9.56 8.72
C ASN A 460 -12.55 -8.86 10.00
N ASP A 461 -13.59 -8.01 9.93
CA ASP A 461 -14.09 -7.22 11.05
C ASP A 461 -15.44 -7.77 11.53
N SER A 462 -15.41 -8.57 12.60
CA SER A 462 -16.59 -9.18 13.20
C SER A 462 -17.56 -8.18 13.86
N SER A 463 -17.18 -6.90 14.00
CA SER A 463 -18.06 -5.85 14.53
C SER A 463 -19.07 -5.35 13.49
N LEU A 464 -18.88 -5.64 12.21
CA LEU A 464 -19.77 -5.18 11.12
C LEU A 464 -20.94 -6.12 10.84
N GLY A 465 -20.91 -7.33 11.39
CA GLY A 465 -21.95 -8.34 11.27
C GLY A 465 -21.46 -9.71 11.73
N PRO A 466 -22.32 -10.74 11.74
CA PRO A 466 -21.99 -12.07 12.23
C PRO A 466 -20.78 -12.63 11.47
N ASP A 467 -19.69 -12.89 12.19
CA ASP A 467 -18.44 -13.36 11.61
C ASP A 467 -17.96 -12.43 10.46
N GLY A 468 -18.16 -11.11 10.61
CA GLY A 468 -17.77 -10.09 9.64
C GLY A 468 -18.56 -10.06 8.33
N PHE A 469 -19.70 -10.76 8.26
CA PHE A 469 -20.59 -10.74 7.10
C PHE A 469 -21.46 -9.48 7.06
N ILE A 470 -21.45 -8.78 5.92
CA ILE A 470 -22.30 -7.60 5.67
C ILE A 470 -23.24 -7.91 4.50
N PRO A 471 -24.56 -8.01 4.73
CA PRO A 471 -25.52 -8.31 3.68
C PRO A 471 -25.83 -7.11 2.80
N VAL A 472 -26.26 -7.38 1.56
CA VAL A 472 -26.99 -6.40 0.74
C VAL A 472 -28.50 -6.47 1.03
N THR A 473 -29.26 -5.44 0.64
CA THR A 473 -30.73 -5.51 0.57
C THR A 473 -31.18 -6.51 -0.51
N SER A 474 -32.48 -6.83 -0.59
CA SER A 474 -32.99 -7.83 -1.56
C SER A 474 -32.71 -7.49 -3.03
N LYS A 475 -32.61 -6.20 -3.36
CA LYS A 475 -32.18 -5.69 -4.67
C LYS A 475 -30.77 -5.11 -4.65
N GLY A 476 -30.08 -5.21 -3.52
CA GLY A 476 -28.81 -4.54 -3.30
C GLY A 476 -27.69 -5.12 -4.15
N ARG A 477 -26.61 -4.35 -4.29
CA ARG A 477 -25.53 -4.58 -5.24
C ARG A 477 -24.18 -4.44 -4.53
N VAL A 478 -23.18 -5.18 -5.01
CA VAL A 478 -21.79 -5.06 -4.56
C VAL A 478 -20.96 -4.48 -5.69
N ILE A 479 -20.12 -3.49 -5.38
CA ILE A 479 -19.17 -2.89 -6.32
C ILE A 479 -17.76 -3.13 -5.80
N LEU A 480 -16.95 -3.85 -6.58
CA LEU A 480 -15.53 -3.99 -6.32
C LEU A 480 -14.78 -2.80 -6.92
N SER A 481 -14.01 -2.13 -6.08
CA SER A 481 -13.17 -0.98 -6.41
C SER A 481 -11.80 -1.10 -5.74
N ALA A 482 -11.34 -2.35 -5.54
CA ALA A 482 -10.12 -2.70 -4.81
C ALA A 482 -8.86 -2.66 -5.71
N GLY A 483 -8.98 -2.10 -6.91
CA GLY A 483 -7.90 -1.86 -7.84
C GLY A 483 -7.50 -3.11 -8.64
N SER A 484 -6.54 -2.93 -9.54
CA SER A 484 -6.18 -3.92 -10.54
C SER A 484 -5.70 -5.25 -9.96
N PHE A 485 -5.17 -5.28 -8.74
CA PHE A 485 -4.77 -6.52 -8.06
C PHE A 485 -5.78 -6.99 -7.00
N GLY A 486 -6.37 -6.06 -6.25
CA GLY A 486 -7.31 -6.39 -5.18
C GLY A 486 -8.63 -6.95 -5.68
N SER A 487 -9.21 -6.35 -6.72
CA SER A 487 -10.50 -6.80 -7.28
C SER A 487 -10.40 -8.22 -7.86
N PRO A 488 -9.39 -8.58 -8.69
CA PRO A 488 -9.16 -9.96 -9.10
C PRO A 488 -8.99 -10.94 -7.94
N ARG A 489 -8.22 -10.57 -6.90
CA ARG A 489 -8.02 -11.44 -5.73
C ARG A 489 -9.34 -11.74 -5.01
N ILE A 490 -10.20 -10.74 -4.84
CA ILE A 490 -11.54 -10.94 -4.25
C ILE A 490 -12.36 -11.88 -5.14
N LEU A 491 -12.31 -11.73 -6.47
CA LEU A 491 -13.03 -12.61 -7.40
C LEU A 491 -12.53 -14.06 -7.31
N PHE A 492 -11.21 -14.29 -7.31
CA PHE A 492 -10.64 -15.63 -7.15
C PHE A 492 -11.14 -16.29 -5.86
N ARG A 493 -11.12 -15.54 -4.76
CA ARG A 493 -11.62 -15.98 -3.43
C ARG A 493 -13.14 -16.15 -3.37
N SER A 494 -13.85 -15.71 -4.40
CA SER A 494 -15.30 -15.86 -4.56
C SER A 494 -15.67 -16.95 -5.58
N GLY A 495 -14.68 -17.74 -6.03
CA GLY A 495 -14.87 -18.76 -7.06
C GLY A 495 -15.25 -18.16 -8.42
N ILE A 496 -14.72 -16.99 -8.76
CA ILE A 496 -14.91 -16.31 -10.05
C ILE A 496 -13.53 -16.03 -10.64
N GLY A 497 -13.26 -16.58 -11.83
CA GLY A 497 -11.98 -16.43 -12.51
C GLY A 497 -11.45 -17.74 -13.08
N PRO A 498 -10.20 -17.74 -13.56
CA PRO A 498 -9.57 -18.91 -14.14
C PRO A 498 -9.41 -20.04 -13.13
N THR A 499 -9.59 -21.29 -13.58
CA THR A 499 -9.54 -22.47 -12.71
C THR A 499 -8.22 -22.61 -11.95
N ASP A 500 -7.09 -22.24 -12.56
CA ASP A 500 -5.77 -22.29 -11.89
C ASP A 500 -5.72 -21.34 -10.68
N MET A 501 -6.26 -20.12 -10.80
CA MET A 501 -6.34 -19.16 -9.70
C MET A 501 -7.30 -19.61 -8.60
N ILE A 502 -8.47 -20.15 -8.95
CA ILE A 502 -9.43 -20.66 -7.96
C ILE A 502 -8.87 -21.91 -7.26
N THR A 503 -8.07 -22.73 -7.95
CA THR A 503 -7.42 -23.90 -7.37
C THR A 503 -6.40 -23.50 -6.30
N ILE A 504 -5.65 -22.40 -6.49
CA ILE A 504 -4.78 -21.85 -5.46
C ILE A 504 -5.58 -21.52 -4.20
N VAL A 505 -6.75 -20.87 -4.35
CA VAL A 505 -7.66 -20.58 -3.21
C VAL A 505 -8.17 -21.86 -2.55
N LYS A 506 -8.56 -22.86 -3.35
CA LYS A 506 -9.08 -24.14 -2.84
C LYS A 506 -8.04 -24.90 -2.01
N ASN A 507 -6.75 -24.73 -2.32
CA ASN A 507 -5.65 -25.39 -1.62
C ASN A 507 -5.25 -24.68 -0.31
N ASP A 508 -5.72 -23.45 -0.09
CA ASP A 508 -5.48 -22.72 1.15
C ASP A 508 -6.53 -23.10 2.21
N ALA A 509 -6.07 -23.57 3.38
CA ALA A 509 -6.95 -24.07 4.43
C ALA A 509 -7.89 -23.00 5.04
N THR A 510 -7.54 -21.71 4.93
CA THR A 510 -8.30 -20.60 5.52
C THR A 510 -9.28 -20.00 4.52
N ALA A 511 -8.89 -19.92 3.24
CA ALA A 511 -9.70 -19.35 2.18
C ALA A 511 -10.66 -20.38 1.55
N SER A 512 -10.26 -21.66 1.47
CA SER A 512 -11.07 -22.74 0.88
C SER A 512 -12.47 -22.89 1.52
N PRO A 513 -12.65 -22.80 2.86
CA PRO A 513 -13.97 -22.84 3.47
C PRO A 513 -14.93 -21.72 3.03
N ASN A 514 -14.40 -20.61 2.52
CA ASN A 514 -15.19 -19.47 2.03
C ASN A 514 -15.51 -19.58 0.54
N LEU A 515 -14.96 -20.57 -0.18
CA LEU A 515 -15.29 -20.77 -1.59
C LEU A 515 -16.69 -21.38 -1.74
N PRO A 516 -17.43 -20.97 -2.77
CA PRO A 516 -18.64 -21.66 -3.16
C PRO A 516 -18.30 -23.07 -3.71
N PRO A 517 -19.29 -24.00 -3.70
CA PRO A 517 -19.11 -25.32 -4.29
C PRO A 517 -18.59 -25.23 -5.73
N GLN A 518 -17.72 -26.16 -6.12
CA GLN A 518 -17.06 -26.14 -7.43
C GLN A 518 -18.04 -26.08 -8.62
N ALA A 519 -19.23 -26.68 -8.47
CA ALA A 519 -20.31 -26.60 -9.46
C ALA A 519 -20.85 -25.18 -9.70
N GLN A 520 -20.57 -24.23 -8.81
CA GLN A 520 -20.97 -22.83 -8.93
C GLN A 520 -19.81 -21.90 -9.31
N TRP A 521 -18.60 -22.43 -9.59
CA TRP A 521 -17.50 -21.58 -10.04
C TRP A 521 -17.83 -20.94 -11.39
N ILE A 522 -17.49 -19.66 -11.53
CA ILE A 522 -17.72 -18.90 -12.77
C ILE A 522 -16.37 -18.69 -13.45
N ASN A 523 -16.17 -19.36 -14.59
CA ASN A 523 -14.94 -19.19 -15.36
C ASN A 523 -14.99 -17.91 -16.20
N LEU A 524 -14.17 -16.93 -15.83
CA LEU A 524 -13.98 -15.66 -16.54
C LEU A 524 -12.48 -15.38 -16.66
N PRO A 525 -12.03 -14.58 -17.64
CA PRO A 525 -10.62 -14.25 -17.83
C PRO A 525 -10.10 -13.20 -16.82
N VAL A 526 -10.47 -13.35 -15.53
CA VAL A 526 -9.97 -12.50 -14.44
C VAL A 526 -8.45 -12.62 -14.35
N GLY A 527 -7.76 -11.47 -14.34
CA GLY A 527 -6.30 -11.37 -14.31
C GLY A 527 -5.63 -11.41 -15.68
N TYR A 528 -6.36 -11.65 -16.78
CA TYR A 528 -5.81 -11.57 -18.14
C TYR A 528 -5.88 -10.15 -18.72
N ASN A 529 -5.29 -9.95 -19.91
CA ASN A 529 -5.31 -8.69 -20.66
C ASN A 529 -4.75 -7.49 -19.88
N VAL A 530 -3.83 -7.75 -18.96
CA VAL A 530 -3.24 -6.71 -18.12
C VAL A 530 -2.33 -5.83 -18.97
N SER A 531 -2.41 -4.52 -18.77
CA SER A 531 -1.50 -3.56 -19.38
C SER A 531 -0.94 -2.64 -18.30
N ASP A 532 0.30 -2.23 -18.52
CA ASP A 532 0.98 -1.14 -17.81
C ASP A 532 1.93 -0.48 -18.82
N ASN A 533 2.21 0.82 -18.68
CA ASN A 533 3.13 1.47 -19.60
C ASN A 533 4.56 0.93 -19.39
N PRO A 534 5.30 0.55 -20.45
CA PRO A 534 6.73 0.32 -20.31
C PRO A 534 7.46 1.66 -20.14
N SER A 535 8.08 1.90 -18.99
CA SER A 535 8.83 3.14 -18.72
C SER A 535 10.34 2.96 -18.80
N ILE A 536 11.05 3.91 -19.43
CA ILE A 536 12.51 4.00 -19.41
C ILE A 536 12.90 5.39 -18.90
N ASN A 537 13.81 5.45 -17.92
CA ASN A 537 14.38 6.69 -17.43
C ASN A 537 15.60 7.10 -18.24
N LEU A 538 15.63 8.34 -18.70
CA LEU A 538 16.80 8.99 -19.26
C LEU A 538 17.26 10.07 -18.29
N VAL A 539 18.52 10.05 -17.88
CA VAL A 539 19.07 11.00 -16.90
C VAL A 539 20.04 11.94 -17.58
N PHE A 540 19.85 13.22 -17.32
CA PHE A 540 20.61 14.32 -17.92
C PHE A 540 21.24 15.18 -16.84
N THR A 541 22.26 15.94 -17.22
CA THR A 541 22.76 17.10 -16.48
C THR A 541 22.72 18.35 -17.34
N HIS A 542 22.47 19.50 -16.71
CA HIS A 542 22.65 20.80 -17.33
C HIS A 542 23.01 21.85 -16.26
N PRO A 543 23.92 22.81 -16.53
CA PRO A 543 24.43 23.73 -15.50
C PRO A 543 23.40 24.56 -14.74
N SER A 544 22.26 24.87 -15.37
CA SER A 544 21.17 25.64 -14.77
C SER A 544 20.24 24.82 -13.87
N ILE A 545 20.39 23.50 -13.83
CA ILE A 545 19.48 22.63 -13.08
C ILE A 545 19.75 22.77 -11.59
N ASP A 546 18.66 22.85 -10.84
CA ASP A 546 18.61 22.61 -9.42
C ASP A 546 17.92 21.27 -9.19
N ALA A 547 18.68 20.25 -8.78
CA ALA A 547 18.15 18.92 -8.50
C ALA A 547 17.40 18.84 -7.15
N TYR A 548 17.33 19.94 -6.40
CA TYR A 548 16.60 20.06 -5.13
C TYR A 548 17.02 19.00 -4.11
N GLU A 549 18.34 18.85 -3.92
CA GLU A 549 18.96 17.81 -3.08
C GLU A 549 18.47 16.39 -3.40
N ASN A 550 18.11 16.15 -4.67
CA ASN A 550 17.46 14.94 -5.16
C ASN A 550 16.22 14.55 -4.34
N TRP A 551 15.50 15.54 -3.79
CA TRP A 551 14.37 15.39 -2.89
C TRP A 551 14.66 14.65 -1.57
N ALA A 552 15.91 14.34 -1.26
CA ALA A 552 16.26 13.50 -0.11
C ALA A 552 15.97 14.17 1.24
N GLN A 553 16.02 15.51 1.29
CA GLN A 553 15.95 16.27 2.54
C GLN A 553 14.56 16.83 2.85
N VAL A 554 13.60 16.75 1.91
CA VAL A 554 12.31 17.46 2.05
C VAL A 554 11.45 16.94 3.21
N TRP A 555 11.68 15.70 3.65
CA TRP A 555 11.02 15.13 4.83
C TRP A 555 11.61 15.64 6.15
N THR A 556 12.94 15.62 6.29
CA THR A 556 13.64 15.85 7.57
C THR A 556 14.12 17.29 7.76
N SER A 557 14.67 17.89 6.70
CA SER A 557 15.32 19.20 6.73
C SER A 557 15.15 19.93 5.39
N PRO A 558 13.91 20.31 5.02
CA PRO A 558 13.68 21.04 3.78
C PRO A 558 14.40 22.39 3.81
N ARG A 559 14.63 22.98 2.62
CA ARG A 559 15.09 24.36 2.52
C ARG A 559 14.16 25.28 3.30
N ALA A 560 14.73 26.03 4.25
CA ALA A 560 13.95 26.77 5.25
C ALA A 560 12.97 27.81 4.65
N ALA A 561 13.36 28.45 3.54
CA ALA A 561 12.49 29.40 2.85
C ALA A 561 11.28 28.72 2.20
N ASP A 562 11.48 27.55 1.58
CA ASP A 562 10.42 26.83 0.87
C ASP A 562 9.40 26.23 1.84
N SER A 563 9.86 25.66 2.96
CA SER A 563 8.95 25.18 4.01
C SER A 563 8.21 26.33 4.68
N ALA A 564 8.88 27.44 5.03
CA ALA A 564 8.21 28.61 5.60
C ALA A 564 7.17 29.23 4.64
N GLN A 565 7.48 29.32 3.35
CA GLN A 565 6.52 29.79 2.34
C GLN A 565 5.30 28.87 2.25
N TYR A 566 5.52 27.56 2.26
CA TYR A 566 4.43 26.59 2.18
C TYR A 566 3.55 26.59 3.44
N LEU A 567 4.13 26.65 4.63
CA LEU A 567 3.37 26.70 5.88
C LEU A 567 2.53 27.98 6.01
N LYS A 568 2.98 29.09 5.40
CA LYS A 568 2.27 30.37 5.43
C LYS A 568 1.05 30.40 4.50
N SER A 569 1.16 29.88 3.28
CA SER A 569 0.15 30.09 2.23
C SER A 569 -0.03 28.92 1.26
N HIS A 570 0.56 27.76 1.56
CA HIS A 570 0.63 26.59 0.68
C HIS A 570 1.19 26.88 -0.73
N SER A 571 1.98 27.95 -0.85
CA SER A 571 2.66 28.34 -2.10
C SER A 571 4.12 27.90 -2.11
N GLY A 572 4.78 27.98 -3.27
CA GLY A 572 6.20 27.65 -3.41
C GLY A 572 6.44 26.22 -3.92
N VAL A 573 7.69 25.75 -3.86
CA VAL A 573 8.11 24.45 -4.42
C VAL A 573 7.26 23.29 -3.90
N LEU A 574 6.92 23.30 -2.60
CA LEU A 574 6.20 22.20 -1.95
C LEU A 574 4.71 22.10 -2.33
N SER A 575 4.18 23.07 -3.08
CA SER A 575 2.79 23.09 -3.59
C SER A 575 2.56 22.24 -4.86
N ALA A 576 3.64 21.72 -5.44
CA ALA A 576 3.60 20.80 -6.58
C ALA A 576 4.38 19.52 -6.28
N SER A 577 3.99 18.41 -6.90
CA SER A 577 4.85 17.21 -6.94
C SER A 577 6.06 17.43 -7.86
N SER A 578 6.95 16.44 -7.96
CA SER A 578 8.23 16.58 -8.66
C SER A 578 8.14 16.86 -10.18
N PRO A 579 7.14 16.40 -10.95
CA PRO A 579 7.08 16.68 -12.38
C PRO A 579 6.96 18.17 -12.70
N ARG A 580 7.57 18.61 -13.80
CA ARG A 580 7.56 20.01 -14.29
C ARG A 580 7.03 20.17 -15.70
N LEU A 581 7.36 19.24 -16.60
CA LEU A 581 6.91 19.25 -17.99
C LEU A 581 6.47 17.85 -18.42
N ASN A 582 5.43 17.79 -19.25
CA ASN A 582 5.04 16.56 -19.95
C ASN A 582 4.93 16.82 -21.45
N PHE A 583 5.20 15.80 -22.25
CA PHE A 583 5.09 15.86 -23.70
C PHE A 583 4.58 14.55 -24.31
N TRP A 584 4.04 14.62 -25.52
CA TRP A 584 3.51 13.46 -26.24
C TRP A 584 3.89 13.49 -27.71
N ARG A 585 4.02 12.29 -28.29
CA ARG A 585 4.24 12.09 -29.72
C ARG A 585 3.68 10.76 -30.19
N ALA A 586 3.08 10.76 -31.38
CA ALA A 586 2.58 9.58 -32.04
C ALA A 586 3.68 8.94 -32.91
N TYR A 587 3.73 7.61 -32.90
CA TYR A 587 4.65 6.81 -33.69
C TYR A 587 3.90 5.72 -34.43
N SER A 588 4.21 5.53 -35.72
CA SER A 588 3.68 4.41 -36.50
C SER A 588 4.51 3.16 -36.27
N GLY A 589 3.88 2.08 -35.81
CA GLY A 589 4.50 0.77 -35.72
C GLY A 589 4.55 0.07 -37.09
N THR A 590 5.46 -0.90 -37.22
CA THR A 590 5.59 -1.74 -38.42
C THR A 590 4.37 -2.65 -38.65
N ASP A 591 3.52 -2.81 -37.64
CA ASP A 591 2.23 -3.50 -37.67
C ASP A 591 1.06 -2.59 -38.14
N GLY A 592 1.36 -1.36 -38.55
CA GLY A 592 0.37 -0.38 -38.99
C GLY A 592 -0.42 0.28 -37.85
N LYS A 593 -0.08 0.03 -36.58
CA LYS A 593 -0.74 0.65 -35.44
C LYS A 593 0.03 1.87 -34.95
N THR A 594 -0.70 2.95 -34.69
CA THR A 594 -0.13 4.13 -34.02
C THR A 594 0.01 3.86 -32.53
N ARG A 595 1.16 4.20 -31.96
CA ARG A 595 1.48 4.16 -30.53
C ARG A 595 1.83 5.54 -30.04
N TRP A 596 1.37 5.86 -28.84
CA TRP A 596 1.62 7.15 -28.21
C TRP A 596 2.75 7.03 -27.20
N MET A 597 3.76 7.87 -27.36
CA MET A 597 4.81 8.07 -26.38
C MET A 597 4.48 9.28 -25.50
N GLN A 598 4.60 9.13 -24.19
CA GLN A 598 4.58 10.22 -23.23
C GLN A 598 5.99 10.40 -22.66
N GLY A 599 6.40 11.64 -22.43
CA GLY A 599 7.58 11.96 -21.61
C GLY A 599 7.19 12.80 -20.40
N THR A 600 7.79 12.50 -19.25
CA THR A 600 7.62 13.23 -17.99
C THR A 600 8.97 13.72 -17.50
N VAL A 601 9.09 15.02 -17.25
CA VAL A 601 10.33 15.68 -16.85
C VAL A 601 10.27 16.09 -15.39
N ARG A 602 11.31 15.75 -14.61
CA ARG A 602 11.45 16.17 -13.20
C ARG A 602 12.92 16.45 -12.83
N PRO A 603 13.21 17.37 -11.90
CA PRO A 603 14.54 17.48 -11.30
C PRO A 603 14.84 16.26 -10.41
N GLY A 604 16.12 15.92 -10.31
CA GLY A 604 16.56 14.71 -9.61
C GLY A 604 16.51 13.44 -10.48
N ALA A 605 17.02 12.34 -9.94
CA ALA A 605 16.97 11.01 -10.53
C ALA A 605 16.94 9.93 -9.44
N ALA A 606 16.16 8.86 -9.66
CA ALA A 606 16.09 7.75 -8.71
C ALA A 606 17.31 6.81 -8.83
N SER A 607 17.84 6.65 -10.04
CA SER A 607 19.02 5.84 -10.33
C SER A 607 19.84 6.53 -11.42
N VAL A 608 21.16 6.41 -11.31
CA VAL A 608 22.12 6.91 -12.30
C VAL A 608 23.11 5.79 -12.58
N THR A 609 23.31 5.48 -13.86
CA THR A 609 24.33 4.52 -14.31
C THR A 609 25.19 5.23 -15.33
N THR A 610 26.42 5.57 -14.93
CA THR A 610 27.35 6.32 -15.77
C THR A 610 28.79 6.00 -15.39
N ALA A 611 29.68 5.91 -16.39
CA ALA A 611 31.12 5.75 -16.18
C ALA A 611 31.85 7.09 -15.97
N TYR A 612 31.15 8.22 -16.02
CA TYR A 612 31.74 9.55 -16.00
C TYR A 612 31.40 10.33 -14.71
N PRO A 613 32.32 11.15 -14.18
CA PRO A 613 31.99 12.09 -13.12
C PRO A 613 30.88 13.05 -13.57
N TYR A 614 29.95 13.35 -12.67
CA TYR A 614 28.86 14.29 -12.90
C TYR A 614 28.56 15.10 -11.64
N ASN A 615 27.92 16.25 -11.80
CA ASN A 615 27.45 17.05 -10.67
C ASN A 615 26.02 16.61 -10.29
N ALA A 616 25.88 15.93 -9.15
CA ALA A 616 24.59 15.44 -8.67
C ALA A 616 23.56 16.54 -8.41
N SER A 617 24.00 17.79 -8.18
CA SER A 617 23.08 18.93 -7.99
C SER A 617 22.44 19.42 -9.30
N GLN A 618 22.91 18.93 -10.45
CA GLN A 618 22.51 19.36 -11.79
C GLN A 618 21.73 18.29 -12.56
N ILE A 619 21.33 17.20 -11.90
CA ILE A 619 20.64 16.08 -12.56
C ILE A 619 19.14 16.32 -12.70
N PHE A 620 18.58 15.83 -13.80
CA PHE A 620 17.14 15.72 -14.00
C PHE A 620 16.82 14.50 -14.86
N THR A 621 15.58 14.01 -14.75
CA THR A 621 15.12 12.80 -15.45
C THR A 621 14.05 13.16 -16.47
N ILE A 622 14.14 12.55 -17.66
CA ILE A 622 13.02 12.39 -18.59
C ILE A 622 12.63 10.91 -18.54
N THR A 623 11.48 10.60 -17.96
CA THR A 623 10.91 9.26 -18.05
C THR A 623 10.05 9.17 -19.30
N VAL A 624 10.31 8.17 -20.13
CA VAL A 624 9.62 7.93 -21.39
C VAL A 624 8.74 6.69 -21.26
N TYR A 625 7.48 6.78 -21.68
CA TYR A 625 6.49 5.71 -21.58
C TYR A 625 5.81 5.50 -22.94
N LEU A 626 5.50 4.25 -23.32
CA LEU A 626 4.47 4.01 -24.33
C LEU A 626 3.09 3.83 -23.69
N SER A 627 2.04 4.28 -24.37
CA SER A 627 0.67 4.39 -23.85
C SER A 627 -0.38 3.88 -24.85
N THR A 628 -1.36 4.70 -25.25
CA THR A 628 -2.39 4.31 -26.22
C THR A 628 -1.78 3.67 -27.47
N GLY A 629 -2.36 2.56 -27.93
CA GLY A 629 -1.91 1.82 -29.10
C GLY A 629 -0.99 0.64 -28.84
N ILE A 630 -0.39 0.52 -27.63
CA ILE A 630 0.43 -0.64 -27.29
C ILE A 630 -0.39 -1.93 -27.27
N THR A 631 0.26 -3.01 -27.71
CA THR A 631 -0.34 -4.34 -27.91
C THR A 631 0.17 -5.36 -26.91
N SER A 632 1.27 -5.09 -26.22
CA SER A 632 1.77 -5.97 -25.16
C SER A 632 0.73 -6.15 -24.06
N ARG A 633 0.61 -7.39 -23.57
CA ARG A 633 -0.34 -7.78 -22.52
C ARG A 633 0.28 -8.79 -21.59
N GLY A 634 0.03 -8.60 -20.30
CA GLY A 634 0.45 -9.48 -19.23
C GLY A 634 -0.71 -10.27 -18.64
N ARG A 635 -0.40 -10.92 -17.53
CA ARG A 635 -1.35 -11.64 -16.69
C ARG A 635 -0.98 -11.39 -15.24
N ILE A 636 -1.96 -11.07 -14.40
CA ILE A 636 -1.80 -11.02 -12.95
C ILE A 636 -2.61 -12.14 -12.31
N GLY A 637 -2.26 -12.44 -11.07
CA GLY A 637 -2.93 -13.46 -10.29
C GLY A 637 -2.50 -13.40 -8.84
N ILE A 638 -2.62 -14.53 -8.17
CA ILE A 638 -2.17 -14.76 -6.80
C ILE A 638 -1.19 -15.92 -6.76
N ASP A 639 -0.27 -15.91 -5.80
CA ASP A 639 0.52 -17.08 -5.44
C ASP A 639 -0.11 -17.86 -4.28
N ALA A 640 0.58 -18.91 -3.82
CA ALA A 640 0.12 -19.77 -2.74
C ALA A 640 -0.09 -19.02 -1.40
N ALA A 641 0.57 -17.87 -1.19
CA ALA A 641 0.39 -17.03 -0.01
C ALA A 641 -0.73 -15.98 -0.20
N MET A 642 -1.52 -16.08 -1.28
CA MET A 642 -2.52 -15.09 -1.68
C MET A 642 -1.93 -13.70 -2.00
N THR A 643 -0.62 -13.62 -2.19
CA THR A 643 0.04 -12.37 -2.61
C THR A 643 -0.30 -12.10 -4.05
N ALA A 644 -0.87 -10.93 -4.32
CA ALA A 644 -1.25 -10.54 -5.67
C ALA A 644 -0.01 -10.07 -6.45
N ARG A 645 0.16 -10.59 -7.67
CA ARG A 645 1.37 -10.33 -8.47
C ARG A 645 1.17 -10.48 -9.97
N PRO A 646 2.03 -9.85 -10.80
CA PRO A 646 2.21 -10.27 -12.17
C PRO A 646 2.68 -11.73 -12.23
N LEU A 647 1.94 -12.55 -12.97
CA LEU A 647 2.33 -13.89 -13.39
C LEU A 647 3.08 -13.84 -14.72
N ILE A 648 2.67 -12.90 -15.59
CA ILE A 648 3.32 -12.55 -16.85
C ILE A 648 3.40 -11.02 -16.88
N THR A 649 4.60 -10.48 -17.00
CA THR A 649 4.82 -9.03 -17.09
C THR A 649 4.28 -8.48 -18.42
N PRO A 650 3.65 -7.29 -18.43
CA PRO A 650 2.97 -6.78 -19.63
C PRO A 650 3.90 -6.02 -20.59
N TRP A 651 5.18 -5.86 -20.26
CA TRP A 651 6.09 -5.00 -21.03
C TRP A 651 6.82 -5.78 -22.13
N PHE A 652 6.82 -5.22 -23.34
CA PHE A 652 7.53 -5.74 -24.52
C PHE A 652 7.24 -7.20 -24.87
N THR A 653 6.04 -7.70 -24.55
CA THR A 653 5.59 -8.99 -25.08
C THR A 653 5.32 -8.90 -26.59
N ASP A 654 5.05 -7.68 -27.09
CA ASP A 654 5.08 -7.34 -28.51
C ASP A 654 6.42 -6.64 -28.86
N PRO A 655 7.22 -7.20 -29.79
CA PRO A 655 8.48 -6.59 -30.21
C PRO A 655 8.31 -5.24 -30.92
N VAL A 656 7.15 -4.95 -31.52
CA VAL A 656 6.88 -3.66 -32.17
C VAL A 656 6.77 -2.55 -31.13
N ASP A 657 6.18 -2.82 -29.96
CA ASP A 657 6.16 -1.87 -28.84
C ASP A 657 7.60 -1.49 -28.44
N LYS A 658 8.48 -2.49 -28.30
CA LYS A 658 9.89 -2.25 -27.95
C LYS A 658 10.63 -1.44 -29.01
N GLY A 659 10.43 -1.76 -30.30
CA GLY A 659 11.03 -1.04 -31.41
C GLY A 659 10.60 0.43 -31.45
N VAL A 660 9.31 0.70 -31.24
CA VAL A 660 8.79 2.08 -31.21
C VAL A 660 9.32 2.86 -30.01
N LEU A 661 9.46 2.25 -28.83
CA LEU A 661 10.06 2.94 -27.68
C LEU A 661 11.51 3.32 -27.95
N ILE A 662 12.31 2.41 -28.53
CA ILE A 662 13.70 2.67 -28.92
C ILE A 662 13.76 3.83 -29.93
N GLN A 663 12.88 3.85 -30.92
CA GLN A 663 12.77 4.96 -31.87
C GLN A 663 12.47 6.29 -31.15
N GLY A 664 11.50 6.29 -30.25
CA GLY A 664 11.13 7.47 -29.48
C GLY A 664 12.25 8.02 -28.60
N ILE A 665 13.00 7.13 -27.94
CA ILE A 665 14.19 7.53 -27.16
C ILE A 665 15.26 8.13 -28.09
N ASN A 666 15.55 7.50 -29.24
CA ASN A 666 16.50 8.01 -30.21
C ASN A 666 16.12 9.42 -30.70
N ASP A 667 14.83 9.66 -30.98
CA ASP A 667 14.34 10.97 -31.40
C ASP A 667 14.54 12.05 -30.30
N ILE A 668 14.24 11.71 -29.04
CA ILE A 668 14.46 12.62 -27.91
C ILE A 668 15.93 13.02 -27.83
N VAL A 669 16.85 12.07 -27.97
CA VAL A 669 18.29 12.30 -27.77
C VAL A 669 19.01 12.82 -29.02
N ALA A 670 18.39 12.78 -30.20
CA ALA A 670 19.00 13.12 -31.49
C ALA A 670 19.61 14.53 -31.51
N ASN A 671 18.94 15.50 -30.87
CA ASN A 671 19.31 16.91 -30.89
C ASN A 671 19.87 17.43 -29.56
N ILE A 672 20.34 16.57 -28.65
CA ILE A 672 20.89 17.01 -27.35
C ILE A 672 21.97 18.09 -27.51
N LYS A 673 22.85 17.94 -28.51
CA LYS A 673 23.95 18.90 -28.78
C LYS A 673 23.48 20.31 -29.16
N SER A 674 22.21 20.47 -29.55
CA SER A 674 21.63 21.78 -29.85
C SER A 674 21.31 22.61 -28.60
N VAL A 675 21.31 21.98 -27.41
CA VAL A 675 21.12 22.65 -26.12
C VAL A 675 22.48 22.74 -25.40
N PRO A 676 23.15 23.90 -25.41
CA PRO A 676 24.49 24.03 -24.82
C PRO A 676 24.51 23.62 -23.34
N GLY A 677 25.46 22.76 -22.97
CA GLY A 677 25.60 22.28 -21.59
C GLY A 677 24.70 21.09 -21.22
N LEU A 678 23.79 20.65 -22.09
CA LEU A 678 22.98 19.46 -21.84
C LEU A 678 23.79 18.19 -22.12
N THR A 679 23.86 17.30 -21.14
CA THR A 679 24.55 16.02 -21.25
C THR A 679 23.65 14.89 -20.80
N LEU A 680 23.43 13.88 -21.66
CA LEU A 680 22.83 12.60 -21.24
C LEU A 680 23.89 11.79 -20.50
N ILE A 681 23.61 11.44 -19.25
CA ILE A 681 24.52 10.66 -18.40
C ILE A 681 24.03 9.23 -18.18
N THR A 682 22.73 8.94 -18.39
CA THR A 682 22.19 7.59 -18.36
C THR A 682 21.10 7.43 -19.44
N PRO A 683 21.31 6.56 -20.45
CA PRO A 683 22.56 5.85 -20.74
C PRO A 683 23.70 6.82 -21.08
N ASP A 684 24.93 6.51 -20.68
CA ASP A 684 26.09 7.31 -21.06
C ASP A 684 26.52 7.02 -22.51
N ASN A 685 27.50 7.77 -23.02
CA ASN A 685 27.96 7.64 -24.40
C ASN A 685 28.68 6.31 -24.73
N LYS A 686 28.88 5.40 -23.76
CA LYS A 686 29.42 4.05 -23.98
C LYS A 686 28.32 3.01 -24.19
N THR A 687 27.07 3.37 -23.89
CA THR A 687 25.92 2.46 -23.97
C THR A 687 24.97 2.97 -25.05
N SER A 688 24.73 2.17 -26.09
CA SER A 688 23.73 2.53 -27.10
C SER A 688 22.32 2.52 -26.50
N VAL A 689 21.37 3.26 -27.08
CA VAL A 689 19.96 3.22 -26.64
C VAL A 689 19.38 1.81 -26.72
N ILE A 690 19.74 1.05 -27.76
CA ILE A 690 19.30 -0.34 -27.95
C ILE A 690 19.83 -1.21 -26.81
N ASP A 691 21.13 -1.12 -26.49
CA ASP A 691 21.72 -1.90 -25.40
C ASP A 691 21.15 -1.49 -24.05
N TYR A 692 20.90 -0.21 -23.84
CA TYR A 692 20.28 0.29 -22.61
C TYR A 692 18.87 -0.29 -22.41
N VAL A 693 18.03 -0.26 -23.44
CA VAL A 693 16.67 -0.81 -23.38
C VAL A 693 16.68 -2.34 -23.29
N ASN A 694 17.65 -3.02 -23.92
CA ASN A 694 17.78 -4.48 -23.84
C ASN A 694 18.24 -4.96 -22.47
N ASN A 695 19.10 -4.19 -21.79
CA ASN A 695 19.66 -4.54 -20.49
C ASN A 695 18.93 -3.87 -19.31
N TYR A 696 17.85 -3.13 -19.58
CA TYR A 696 17.04 -2.47 -18.55
C TYR A 696 16.35 -3.54 -17.69
N ASP A 697 16.39 -3.37 -16.36
CA ASP A 697 15.71 -4.28 -15.44
C ASP A 697 14.20 -4.32 -15.73
N PRO A 698 13.61 -5.49 -16.05
CA PRO A 698 12.18 -5.61 -16.32
C PRO A 698 11.30 -5.13 -15.16
N GLY A 699 11.74 -5.28 -13.90
CA GLY A 699 10.99 -4.76 -12.74
C GLY A 699 10.89 -3.24 -12.72
N SER A 700 11.91 -2.57 -13.27
CA SER A 700 12.01 -1.12 -13.38
C SER A 700 11.23 -0.52 -14.55
N LEU A 701 10.60 -1.34 -15.41
CA LEU A 701 9.69 -0.88 -16.48
C LEU A 701 8.31 -0.49 -15.96
N ASN A 702 8.00 -0.83 -14.70
CA ASN A 702 6.69 -0.62 -14.09
C ASN A 702 6.38 0.87 -13.89
N SER A 703 5.27 1.31 -14.48
CA SER A 703 4.76 2.68 -14.37
C SER A 703 3.70 2.85 -13.29
N ASN A 704 3.30 1.77 -12.63
CA ASN A 704 2.24 1.73 -11.61
C ASN A 704 0.87 2.14 -12.16
N HIS A 705 0.63 1.90 -13.45
CA HIS A 705 -0.58 2.23 -14.18
C HIS A 705 -1.35 0.98 -14.64
N TRP A 706 -1.32 -0.06 -13.83
CA TRP A 706 -1.96 -1.35 -14.10
C TRP A 706 -3.46 -1.22 -14.43
N VAL A 707 -3.87 -1.70 -15.61
CA VAL A 707 -5.27 -1.77 -16.09
C VAL A 707 -5.60 -3.14 -16.69
N GLY A 708 -6.87 -3.37 -16.98
CA GLY A 708 -7.32 -4.46 -17.87
C GLY A 708 -7.57 -5.82 -17.22
N SER A 709 -7.18 -6.02 -15.95
CA SER A 709 -7.30 -7.32 -15.27
C SER A 709 -8.73 -7.84 -15.11
N ASN A 710 -9.74 -6.96 -15.23
CA ASN A 710 -11.16 -7.31 -15.29
C ASN A 710 -11.83 -6.60 -16.47
N THR A 711 -11.17 -6.59 -17.63
CA THR A 711 -11.56 -5.76 -18.78
C THR A 711 -13.05 -5.82 -19.09
N ILE A 712 -13.60 -4.65 -19.41
CA ILE A 712 -14.93 -4.50 -19.99
C ILE A 712 -14.99 -5.13 -21.38
N GLY A 713 -16.17 -5.60 -21.78
CA GLY A 713 -16.42 -6.06 -23.15
C GLY A 713 -17.83 -6.60 -23.35
N THR A 714 -18.07 -7.20 -24.51
CA THR A 714 -19.40 -7.66 -24.92
C THR A 714 -19.59 -9.18 -24.79
N SER A 715 -18.56 -9.92 -24.37
CA SER A 715 -18.61 -11.38 -24.23
C SER A 715 -17.77 -11.86 -23.06
N SER A 716 -18.35 -12.76 -22.25
CA SER A 716 -17.67 -13.42 -21.13
C SER A 716 -16.48 -14.29 -21.54
N ALA A 717 -16.34 -14.60 -22.84
CA ALA A 717 -15.19 -15.34 -23.36
C ALA A 717 -13.90 -14.51 -23.38
N LYS A 718 -14.00 -13.17 -23.41
CA LYS A 718 -12.86 -12.24 -23.53
C LYS A 718 -12.86 -11.11 -22.52
N ALA A 719 -13.94 -10.95 -21.76
CA ALA A 719 -14.13 -9.87 -20.79
C ALA A 719 -14.70 -10.42 -19.47
N VAL A 720 -14.51 -9.65 -18.40
CA VAL A 720 -14.99 -9.99 -17.06
C VAL A 720 -16.29 -9.27 -16.74
N VAL A 721 -16.43 -8.03 -17.21
CA VAL A 721 -17.63 -7.22 -17.02
C VAL A 721 -18.28 -6.81 -18.34
N ASP A 722 -19.60 -6.69 -18.32
CA ASP A 722 -20.40 -6.17 -19.44
C ASP A 722 -20.34 -4.63 -19.53
N GLU A 723 -21.06 -4.05 -20.49
CA GLU A 723 -21.09 -2.60 -20.71
C GLU A 723 -21.66 -1.79 -19.53
N ASN A 724 -22.34 -2.41 -18.57
CA ASN A 724 -22.82 -1.79 -17.34
C ASN A 724 -21.86 -2.01 -16.18
N THR A 725 -20.64 -2.50 -16.45
CA THR A 725 -19.62 -2.90 -15.48
C THR A 725 -20.04 -4.07 -14.58
N LYS A 726 -21.10 -4.80 -14.96
CA LYS A 726 -21.60 -5.95 -14.20
C LYS A 726 -20.78 -7.18 -14.56
N VAL A 727 -20.32 -7.92 -13.55
CA VAL A 727 -19.58 -9.18 -13.76
C VAL A 727 -20.48 -10.17 -14.49
N PHE A 728 -19.97 -10.75 -15.58
CA PHE A 728 -20.73 -11.74 -16.35
C PHE A 728 -21.19 -12.91 -15.45
N ASN A 729 -22.36 -13.45 -15.75
CA ASN A 729 -22.99 -14.56 -15.01
C ASN A 729 -23.27 -14.26 -13.52
N THR A 730 -23.33 -12.97 -13.15
CA THR A 730 -23.83 -12.51 -11.85
C THR A 730 -25.01 -11.56 -12.01
N ASN A 731 -25.84 -11.46 -10.96
CA ASN A 731 -27.02 -10.61 -10.94
C ASN A 731 -26.70 -9.17 -10.51
N ASN A 732 -25.81 -9.02 -9.52
CA ASN A 732 -25.67 -7.80 -8.74
C ASN A 732 -24.22 -7.49 -8.29
N LEU A 733 -23.22 -8.07 -8.97
CA LEU A 733 -21.80 -7.78 -8.74
C LEU A 733 -21.26 -6.90 -9.86
N PHE A 734 -20.59 -5.81 -9.50
CA PHE A 734 -20.03 -4.83 -10.42
C PHE A 734 -18.57 -4.53 -10.09
N ILE A 735 -17.84 -3.94 -11.03
CA ILE A 735 -16.45 -3.51 -10.82
C ILE A 735 -16.28 -2.08 -11.34
N VAL A 736 -15.82 -1.18 -10.47
CA VAL A 736 -15.55 0.23 -10.81
C VAL A 736 -14.16 0.60 -10.29
N ASP A 737 -13.14 0.22 -11.05
CA ASP A 737 -11.74 0.63 -10.85
C ASP A 737 -10.93 0.45 -12.15
N ALA A 738 -9.61 0.68 -12.08
CA ALA A 738 -8.70 0.60 -13.22
C ALA A 738 -8.70 -0.77 -13.93
N SER A 739 -9.12 -1.84 -13.27
CA SER A 739 -9.12 -3.18 -13.85
C SER A 739 -10.06 -3.33 -15.05
N ILE A 740 -11.10 -2.50 -15.18
CA ILE A 740 -12.05 -2.60 -16.28
C ILE A 740 -11.60 -1.87 -17.55
N ILE A 741 -10.58 -1.01 -17.44
CA ILE A 741 -10.06 -0.23 -18.57
C ILE A 741 -9.39 -1.19 -19.58
N PRO A 742 -9.86 -1.28 -20.84
CA PRO A 742 -9.45 -2.32 -21.79
C PRO A 742 -8.07 -2.10 -22.41
N GLN A 743 -7.59 -0.85 -22.41
CA GLN A 743 -6.31 -0.44 -22.94
C GLN A 743 -5.79 0.81 -22.22
N MET A 744 -4.46 0.96 -22.16
CA MET A 744 -3.84 2.16 -21.58
C MET A 744 -4.38 3.44 -22.22
N PRO A 745 -4.82 4.43 -21.41
CA PRO A 745 -5.08 5.78 -21.90
C PRO A 745 -3.78 6.50 -22.28
N MET A 746 -3.92 7.65 -22.93
CA MET A 746 -2.79 8.39 -23.52
C MET A 746 -1.90 9.06 -22.48
N GLY A 747 -2.47 9.45 -21.34
CA GLY A 747 -1.74 9.99 -20.20
C GLY A 747 -1.70 9.03 -19.01
N ASN A 748 -1.12 9.47 -17.90
CA ASN A 748 -1.30 8.83 -16.59
C ASN A 748 -2.81 8.60 -16.32
N PRO A 749 -3.22 7.40 -15.86
CA PRO A 749 -4.60 6.94 -16.04
C PRO A 749 -5.60 7.53 -15.05
N HIS A 750 -5.18 8.26 -14.01
CA HIS A 750 -6.09 8.60 -12.92
C HIS A 750 -7.27 9.50 -13.36
N GLY A 751 -7.07 10.40 -14.33
CA GLY A 751 -8.16 11.19 -14.92
C GLY A 751 -9.15 10.33 -15.71
N THR A 752 -8.64 9.40 -16.53
CA THR A 752 -9.46 8.40 -17.24
C THR A 752 -10.25 7.52 -16.26
N ILE A 753 -9.62 7.04 -15.17
CA ILE A 753 -10.28 6.23 -14.13
C ILE A 753 -11.43 7.01 -13.48
N MET A 754 -11.21 8.28 -13.15
CA MET A 754 -12.25 9.11 -12.50
C MET A 754 -13.42 9.41 -13.44
N SER A 755 -13.15 9.73 -14.71
CA SER A 755 -14.20 9.92 -15.73
C SER A 755 -14.97 8.61 -15.99
N MET A 756 -14.26 7.48 -16.07
CA MET A 756 -14.85 6.15 -16.20
C MET A 756 -15.78 5.84 -15.02
N ALA A 757 -15.37 6.17 -13.79
CA ALA A 757 -16.17 5.91 -12.60
C ALA A 757 -17.51 6.69 -12.60
N GLU A 758 -17.49 7.97 -13.01
CA GLU A 758 -18.71 8.77 -13.19
C GLU A 758 -19.68 8.13 -14.20
N GLN A 759 -19.15 7.62 -15.30
CA GLN A 759 -19.93 6.94 -16.33
C GLN A 759 -20.48 5.59 -15.86
N ALA A 760 -19.62 4.78 -15.22
CA ALA A 760 -19.97 3.48 -14.68
C ALA A 760 -21.15 3.58 -13.72
N VAL A 761 -21.08 4.51 -12.77
CA VAL A 761 -22.10 4.66 -11.72
C VAL A 761 -23.41 5.18 -12.31
N THR A 762 -23.35 6.06 -13.31
CA THR A 762 -24.54 6.48 -14.05
C THR A 762 -25.23 5.30 -14.73
N LYS A 763 -24.46 4.39 -15.36
CA LYS A 763 -25.00 3.17 -15.97
C LYS A 763 -25.58 2.21 -14.91
N ILE A 764 -24.90 2.02 -13.79
CA ILE A 764 -25.38 1.19 -12.68
C ILE A 764 -26.71 1.71 -12.14
N LEU A 765 -26.84 3.02 -11.94
CA LEU A 765 -28.10 3.64 -11.48
C LEU A 765 -29.22 3.52 -12.51
N ALA A 766 -28.90 3.60 -13.81
CA ALA A 766 -29.87 3.45 -14.89
C ALA A 766 -30.29 1.97 -15.14
N LEU A 767 -29.48 1.00 -14.69
CA LEU A 767 -29.76 -0.41 -14.86
C LEU A 767 -30.95 -0.84 -13.99
N ALA A 768 -32.03 -1.27 -14.65
CA ALA A 768 -33.26 -1.70 -14.00
C ALA A 768 -33.05 -2.85 -12.98
N GLY A 769 -34.00 -2.98 -12.05
CA GLY A 769 -33.98 -4.03 -11.03
C GLY A 769 -33.02 -3.78 -9.86
N GLY A 770 -32.35 -2.62 -9.83
CA GLY A 770 -31.55 -2.17 -8.69
C GLY A 770 -32.39 -1.72 -7.48
N PRO A 771 -31.73 -1.45 -6.35
CA PRO A 771 -32.36 -0.90 -5.16
C PRO A 771 -32.69 0.59 -5.36
#